data_AF-A0A9D6E1Y8-F1
#
_entry.id   AF-A0A9D6E1Y8-F1
#
_cell.length_a   1.000
_cell.length_b   1.000
_cell.length_c   1.000
_cell.angle_alpha   90.00
_cell.angle_beta   90.00
_cell.angle_gamma   90.00
#
_symmetry.space_group_name_H-M   'P 1'
#
loop_
_entity.id
_entity.type
_entity.pdbx_description
1 polymer ?
#
loop_
_entity_poly.entity_id
_entity_poly.type
_entity_poly.pdbx_seq_one_letter_code
_entity_poly.pdbx_strand_id
1 'polypeptide(L)'
;MQKSPAVSNILLATLGASWKAIPEIFYFANLPRFSFYRKHSEYAALYKEREKQGIMESPDLRVVAPDGEGARSRIKELESWWNGLGRKQFGTLRVFRISGTGDLSSVPENERMAEAIMRVTLHAREEARQGGKALYLSLAGGWKTMAAYLQKAGFLFGADRLFHLVPDSGMEPKLEEASLQEIEGSPDLLSGLHPIVLGNEPAEELLFISSSDFPLPAGENPQSIRLPENSLLRELDEKLSEMRNVSQNFFVFQQLFRQDKHVNFRCLYRLPGSLLKRLQDERLGHEDSDQERDLRWLRSLPKADLHTHLGGAASARDLIDLGEANLLSPDSRAWMEGLEGKREFRDLSLLVESKKTREIRSLFGLGEHYLEGIGGLATLDQVPPYMGVSYFLSHFKGRPDLLEKVIYGDLVEKRPFRGISLSKYCNLGALGGSAILQTPDSLRLAVRRLHESAVAENVQYMEVRVSPANYTRGGMTIKDVVTVVLDTLKACYGEPGQKTRCKTNLIFIAARHADLSRISQEVAAAVVYAGNSPDAGSQYEPCVVGFDLAGEESKEFRPARFRTYFLPLFRNCLHITIHAGETDTHESVWEAIYELHAERIGHGITLRDEPGLLRMVRDRQIALEMCPTSNTQTGWFPDFSKREEGGEKARPYPLMEYFREGLTVTVNTDNRGISRTDLSREYLTAAHHTPGGISRWDILNLVKSGFKCAFLPFGVKEDLLGKADLEILGLLSHGES
;
A
#
# COMPACT_ATOMS: atom_id res chain seq x y z
N MET A 1 -25.57 11.76 34.39
CA MET A 1 -24.29 12.31 33.89
C MET A 1 -23.38 12.59 35.09
N GLN A 2 -22.55 11.62 35.49
CA GLN A 2 -21.42 11.89 36.39
C GLN A 2 -20.41 12.75 35.63
N LYS A 3 -20.05 13.92 36.16
CA LYS A 3 -18.97 14.75 35.60
C LYS A 3 -17.68 13.93 35.62
N SER A 4 -17.04 13.74 34.45
CA SER A 4 -15.67 13.25 34.40
C SER A 4 -14.78 14.15 35.25
N PRO A 5 -13.88 13.59 36.10
CA PRO A 5 -12.96 14.40 36.89
C PRO A 5 -12.09 15.24 35.93
N ALA A 6 -11.82 16.49 36.31
CA ALA A 6 -10.97 17.38 35.53
C ALA A 6 -9.58 16.76 35.36
N VAL A 7 -9.16 16.50 34.12
CA VAL A 7 -7.85 15.93 33.81
C VAL A 7 -6.76 16.89 34.30
N SER A 8 -5.84 16.43 35.14
CA SER A 8 -4.77 17.23 35.78
C SER A 8 -3.39 16.61 35.51
N ASN A 9 -2.30 17.34 35.78
CA ASN A 9 -0.95 16.79 35.63
C ASN A 9 -0.73 15.66 36.66
N ILE A 10 -0.06 14.61 36.23
CA ILE A 10 0.07 13.36 36.99
C ILE A 10 1.49 13.25 37.54
N LEU A 11 1.61 12.92 38.83
CA LEU A 11 2.86 12.45 39.44
C LEU A 11 2.70 10.96 39.74
N LEU A 12 3.48 10.11 39.06
CA LEU A 12 3.49 8.66 39.27
C LEU A 12 4.73 8.27 40.08
N ALA A 13 4.52 7.57 41.19
CA ALA A 13 5.56 7.08 42.08
C ALA A 13 5.40 5.58 42.37
N THR A 14 6.43 5.01 42.98
CA THR A 14 6.42 3.62 43.47
C THR A 14 6.65 3.60 44.97
N LEU A 15 6.06 2.63 45.68
CA LEU A 15 6.21 2.47 47.13
C LEU A 15 7.04 1.22 47.46
N GLY A 16 8.22 1.43 48.03
CA GLY A 16 9.15 0.41 48.48
C GLY A 16 9.21 0.33 50.00
N ALA A 17 10.42 0.35 50.56
CA ALA A 17 10.66 0.19 52.00
C ALA A 17 10.26 1.41 52.84
N SER A 18 10.26 2.62 52.27
CA SER A 18 9.88 3.86 52.96
C SER A 18 8.84 4.62 52.14
N TRP A 19 7.79 5.12 52.81
CA TRP A 19 6.77 5.97 52.17
C TRP A 19 7.15 7.45 52.16
N LYS A 20 8.11 7.86 53.02
CA LYS A 20 8.44 9.27 53.32
C LYS A 20 8.98 10.04 52.10
N ALA A 21 9.61 9.34 51.15
CA ALA A 21 10.11 9.96 49.92
C ALA A 21 9.01 10.44 48.96
N ILE A 22 7.81 9.87 49.04
CA ILE A 22 6.68 10.25 48.18
C ILE A 22 6.16 11.66 48.54
N PRO A 23 5.87 11.98 49.82
CA PRO A 23 5.56 13.35 50.26
C PRO A 23 6.58 14.40 49.81
N GLU A 24 7.87 14.12 49.95
CA GLU A 24 8.94 15.05 49.59
C GLU A 24 8.90 15.43 48.10
N ILE A 25 8.82 14.44 47.20
CA ILE A 25 8.71 14.70 45.76
C ILE A 25 7.37 15.34 45.41
N PHE A 26 6.30 14.96 46.11
CA PHE A 26 4.99 15.58 45.91
C PHE A 26 5.00 17.07 46.27
N TYR A 27 5.63 17.45 47.38
CA TYR A 27 5.83 18.85 47.76
C TYR A 27 6.69 19.59 46.75
N PHE A 28 7.76 18.95 46.22
CA PHE A 28 8.61 19.55 45.19
C PHE A 28 7.85 19.82 43.89
N ALA A 29 7.11 18.84 43.38
CA ALA A 29 6.28 18.99 42.17
C ALA A 29 5.23 20.12 42.31
N ASN A 30 4.80 20.37 43.55
CA ASN A 30 3.74 21.31 43.91
C ASN A 30 4.22 22.51 44.75
N LEU A 31 5.51 22.83 44.65
CA LEU A 31 6.23 23.87 45.39
C LEU A 31 5.47 25.18 45.64
N PRO A 32 4.76 25.79 44.66
CA PRO A 32 4.05 27.05 44.87
C PRO A 32 2.96 27.00 45.95
N ARG A 33 2.39 25.81 46.20
CA ARG A 33 1.24 25.64 47.11
C ARG A 33 1.62 25.25 48.51
N PHE A 34 2.81 24.69 48.71
CA PHE A 34 3.27 24.23 50.01
C PHE A 34 4.39 25.13 50.54
N SER A 35 4.29 25.53 51.81
CA SER A 35 5.36 26.26 52.49
C SER A 35 6.55 25.36 52.87
N PHE A 36 6.46 24.06 52.59
CA PHE A 36 7.40 23.01 53.00
C PHE A 36 8.86 23.36 52.69
N TYR A 37 9.18 23.66 51.43
CA TYR A 37 10.55 24.01 51.03
C TYR A 37 10.94 25.46 51.36
N ARG A 38 10.06 26.33 51.89
CA ARG A 38 10.44 27.73 52.18
C ARG A 38 11.56 27.86 53.20
N LYS A 39 11.73 26.84 54.06
CA LYS A 39 12.80 26.77 55.06
C LYS A 39 14.07 26.08 54.54
N HIS A 40 14.05 25.55 53.32
CA HIS A 40 15.21 24.94 52.69
C HIS A 40 16.24 26.01 52.33
N SER A 41 17.51 25.78 52.66
CA SER A 41 18.61 26.72 52.42
C SER A 41 18.69 27.18 50.94
N GLU A 42 18.42 26.27 50.01
CA GLU A 42 18.42 26.51 48.56
C GLU A 42 17.05 26.79 47.92
N TYR A 43 16.01 27.19 48.68
CA TYR A 43 14.64 27.37 48.17
C TYR A 43 14.55 28.17 46.85
N ALA A 44 15.25 29.31 46.78
CA ALA A 44 15.24 30.16 45.60
C ALA A 44 15.85 29.47 44.36
N ALA A 45 16.86 28.63 44.56
CA ALA A 45 17.48 27.86 43.47
C ALA A 45 16.55 26.74 42.99
N LEU A 46 15.92 26.00 43.91
CA LEU A 46 14.95 24.96 43.60
C LEU A 46 13.73 25.52 42.85
N TYR A 47 13.20 26.66 43.29
CA TYR A 47 12.09 27.34 42.63
C TYR A 47 12.44 27.78 41.21
N LYS A 48 13.62 28.38 41.03
CA LYS A 48 14.11 28.83 39.72
C LYS A 48 14.37 27.67 38.76
N GLU A 49 14.93 26.56 39.25
CA GLU A 49 15.14 25.36 38.43
C GLU A 49 13.79 24.76 37.99
N ARG A 50 12.79 24.77 38.87
CA ARG A 50 11.42 24.32 38.54
C ARG A 50 10.80 25.14 37.40
N GLU A 51 10.91 26.47 37.46
CA GLU A 51 10.43 27.36 36.41
C GLU A 51 11.18 27.15 35.09
N LYS A 52 12.51 27.06 35.15
CA LYS A 52 13.37 26.80 33.98
C LYS A 52 13.04 25.47 33.31
N GLN A 53 12.73 24.45 34.11
CA GLN A 53 12.35 23.12 33.62
C GLN A 53 10.87 23.02 33.23
N GLY A 54 10.08 24.09 33.35
CA GLY A 54 8.67 24.10 32.95
C GLY A 54 7.80 23.12 33.75
N ILE A 55 8.16 22.83 35.00
CA ILE A 55 7.40 21.89 35.85
C ILE A 55 6.10 22.58 36.29
N MET A 56 4.98 21.96 35.94
CA MET A 56 3.63 22.38 36.32
C MET A 56 3.19 21.70 37.61
N GLU A 57 2.15 22.21 38.27
CA GLU A 57 1.59 21.57 39.46
C GLU A 57 0.93 20.24 39.10
N SER A 58 1.23 19.18 39.86
CA SER A 58 0.71 17.82 39.65
C SER A 58 -0.09 17.36 40.86
N PRO A 59 -1.39 17.67 40.90
CA PRO A 59 -2.26 17.30 42.01
C PRO A 59 -2.74 15.85 41.98
N ASP A 60 -2.63 15.13 40.85
CA ASP A 60 -2.97 13.70 40.77
C ASP A 60 -1.74 12.84 41.10
N LEU A 61 -1.69 12.31 42.32
CA LEU A 61 -0.65 11.39 42.78
C LEU A 61 -1.09 9.94 42.55
N ARG A 62 -0.30 9.21 41.76
CA ARG A 62 -0.48 7.78 41.51
C ARG A 62 0.67 7.02 42.13
N VAL A 63 0.38 5.95 42.85
CA VAL A 63 1.40 5.15 43.53
C VAL A 63 1.23 3.67 43.21
N VAL A 64 2.25 3.04 42.65
CA VAL A 64 2.29 1.58 42.46
C VAL A 64 2.98 0.93 43.65
N ALA A 65 2.32 -0.03 44.28
CA ALA A 65 2.79 -0.66 45.52
C ALA A 65 2.57 -2.18 45.51
N PRO A 66 3.45 -2.96 46.16
CA PRO A 66 3.19 -4.37 46.37
C PRO A 66 2.05 -4.59 47.38
N ASP A 67 1.52 -5.81 47.44
CA ASP A 67 0.39 -6.16 48.30
C ASP A 67 0.77 -6.96 49.58
N GLY A 68 2.06 -6.96 49.94
CA GLY A 68 2.57 -7.56 51.18
C GLY A 68 2.15 -6.83 52.46
N GLU A 69 2.26 -7.50 53.61
CA GLU A 69 1.84 -6.96 54.91
C GLU A 69 2.58 -5.67 55.28
N GLY A 70 3.90 -5.63 55.12
CA GLY A 70 4.70 -4.43 55.37
C GLY A 70 4.32 -3.25 54.47
N ALA A 71 4.03 -3.52 53.20
CA ALA A 71 3.59 -2.49 52.26
C ALA A 71 2.21 -1.93 52.62
N ARG A 72 1.27 -2.78 53.05
CA ARG A 72 -0.06 -2.35 53.51
C ARG A 72 0.01 -1.40 54.70
N SER A 73 0.97 -1.60 55.62
CA SER A 73 1.20 -0.66 56.72
C SER A 73 1.65 0.71 56.20
N ARG A 74 2.64 0.74 55.31
CA ARG A 74 3.17 1.97 54.71
C ARG A 74 2.15 2.71 53.83
N ILE A 75 1.27 1.98 53.13
CA ILE A 75 0.16 2.57 52.38
C ILE A 75 -0.80 3.30 53.33
N LYS A 76 -1.13 2.72 54.50
CA LYS A 76 -1.98 3.40 55.49
C LYS A 76 -1.34 4.69 56.00
N GLU A 77 -0.02 4.69 56.20
CA GLU A 77 0.72 5.89 56.60
C GLU A 77 0.67 6.97 55.51
N LEU A 78 0.91 6.60 54.25
CA LEU A 78 0.78 7.49 53.09
C LEU A 78 -0.65 8.06 52.95
N GLU A 79 -1.67 7.21 53.10
CA GLU A 79 -3.07 7.64 53.05
C GLU A 79 -3.43 8.56 54.21
N SER A 80 -2.92 8.27 55.41
CA SER A 80 -3.09 9.13 56.59
C SER A 80 -2.48 10.52 56.34
N TRP A 81 -1.26 10.58 55.83
CA TRP A 81 -0.61 11.82 55.41
C TRP A 81 -1.44 12.55 54.35
N TRP A 82 -1.84 11.87 53.28
CA TRP A 82 -2.65 12.47 52.20
C TRP A 82 -3.97 13.03 52.72
N ASN A 83 -4.63 12.33 53.64
CA ASN A 83 -5.87 12.78 54.27
C ASN A 83 -5.65 14.03 55.15
N GLY A 84 -4.47 14.15 55.76
CA GLY A 84 -4.04 15.31 56.53
C GLY A 84 -3.89 16.59 55.69
N LEU A 85 -3.65 16.48 54.38
CA LEU A 85 -3.53 17.62 53.45
C LEU A 85 -4.88 18.31 53.11
N GLY A 86 -6.01 17.79 53.62
CA GLY A 86 -7.35 18.35 53.39
C GLY A 86 -8.02 17.80 52.12
N ARG A 87 -8.76 16.69 52.28
CA ARG A 87 -9.38 15.81 51.25
C ARG A 87 -10.10 16.43 50.03
N LYS A 88 -10.37 17.75 49.95
CA LYS A 88 -11.25 18.34 48.91
C LYS A 88 -10.69 19.52 48.12
N GLN A 89 -9.50 20.02 48.42
CA GLN A 89 -8.99 21.24 47.76
C GLN A 89 -7.78 21.04 46.84
N PHE A 90 -7.04 19.93 46.97
CA PHE A 90 -5.75 19.81 46.28
C PHE A 90 -5.76 18.92 45.03
N GLY A 91 -6.21 17.66 45.15
CA GLY A 91 -6.05 16.66 44.08
C GLY A 91 -6.52 15.25 44.44
N THR A 92 -6.05 14.24 43.70
CA THR A 92 -6.44 12.83 43.84
C THR A 92 -5.25 11.94 44.19
N LEU A 93 -5.46 10.96 45.09
CA LEU A 93 -4.50 9.89 45.34
C LEU A 93 -5.09 8.57 44.84
N ARG A 94 -4.34 7.87 43.98
CA ARG A 94 -4.67 6.50 43.53
C ARG A 94 -3.52 5.56 43.85
N VAL A 95 -3.78 4.52 44.65
CA VAL A 95 -2.78 3.51 45.02
C VAL A 95 -3.11 2.19 44.34
N PHE A 96 -2.23 1.73 43.45
CA PHE A 96 -2.33 0.47 42.72
C PHE A 96 -1.59 -0.62 43.50
N ARG A 97 -2.33 -1.41 44.29
CA ARG A 97 -1.80 -2.57 45.03
C ARG A 97 -1.76 -3.80 44.15
N ILE A 98 -0.59 -4.38 43.91
CA ILE A 98 -0.45 -5.48 42.95
C ILE A 98 -0.57 -6.83 43.64
N SER A 99 -1.65 -7.57 43.37
CA SER A 99 -1.89 -8.89 43.95
C SER A 99 -0.78 -9.89 43.56
N GLY A 100 -0.47 -10.81 44.48
CA GLY A 100 0.59 -11.79 44.27
C GLY A 100 1.99 -11.17 44.27
N THR A 101 2.17 -10.00 44.89
CA THR A 101 3.48 -9.41 45.19
C THR A 101 3.61 -9.16 46.70
N GLY A 102 4.70 -9.62 47.29
CA GLY A 102 5.04 -9.46 48.71
C GLY A 102 6.15 -8.43 48.87
N ASP A 103 7.33 -8.87 49.31
CA ASP A 103 8.52 -8.01 49.44
C ASP A 103 9.42 -8.02 48.17
N LEU A 104 8.90 -8.52 47.04
CA LEU A 104 9.63 -8.67 45.77
C LEU A 104 10.93 -9.49 45.90
N SER A 105 10.91 -10.52 46.75
CA SER A 105 12.05 -11.41 46.98
C SER A 105 12.19 -12.52 45.93
N SER A 106 11.25 -12.62 44.98
CA SER A 106 11.23 -13.64 43.92
C SER A 106 11.13 -13.04 42.52
N VAL A 107 11.62 -13.75 41.51
CA VAL A 107 11.55 -13.33 40.09
C VAL A 107 10.09 -13.11 39.63
N PRO A 108 9.12 -14.02 39.89
CA PRO A 108 7.75 -13.82 39.46
C PRO A 108 7.07 -12.60 40.10
N GLU A 109 7.43 -12.26 41.34
CA GLU A 109 6.94 -11.04 41.98
C GLU A 109 7.50 -9.78 41.31
N ASN A 110 8.80 -9.78 40.97
CA ASN A 110 9.43 -8.67 40.26
C ASN A 110 8.86 -8.48 38.86
N GLU A 111 8.60 -9.56 38.12
CA GLU A 111 7.97 -9.51 36.78
C GLU A 111 6.55 -8.95 36.85
N ARG A 112 5.73 -9.38 37.82
CA ARG A 112 4.39 -8.82 38.04
C ARG A 112 4.44 -7.34 38.39
N MET A 113 5.40 -6.94 39.21
CA MET A 113 5.60 -5.53 39.56
C MET A 113 6.05 -4.71 38.34
N ALA A 114 6.95 -5.24 37.52
CA ALA A 114 7.39 -4.60 36.29
C ALA A 114 6.22 -4.42 35.30
N GLU A 115 5.39 -5.45 35.11
CA GLU A 115 4.19 -5.40 34.28
C GLU A 115 3.21 -4.33 34.78
N ALA A 116 3.00 -4.25 36.10
CA ALA A 116 2.16 -3.22 36.71
C ALA A 116 2.68 -1.81 36.43
N ILE A 117 3.98 -1.56 36.68
CA ILE A 117 4.61 -0.26 36.48
C ILE A 117 4.49 0.17 35.01
N MET A 118 4.73 -0.74 34.07
CA MET A 118 4.59 -0.47 32.63
C MET A 118 3.15 -0.07 32.27
N ARG A 119 2.15 -0.84 32.71
CA ARG A 119 0.75 -0.54 32.42
C ARG A 119 0.29 0.78 33.04
N VAL A 120 0.59 1.01 34.32
CA VAL A 120 0.19 2.25 34.99
C VAL A 120 0.82 3.46 34.33
N THR A 121 2.09 3.36 33.89
CA THR A 121 2.76 4.44 33.17
C THR A 121 2.14 4.69 31.79
N LEU A 122 1.86 3.64 31.01
CA LEU A 122 1.20 3.74 29.70
C LEU A 122 -0.19 4.42 29.82
N HIS A 123 -1.02 3.95 30.76
CA HIS A 123 -2.33 4.54 31.03
C HIS A 123 -2.22 6.00 31.48
N ALA A 124 -1.30 6.30 32.40
CA ALA A 124 -1.09 7.68 32.86
C ALA A 124 -0.62 8.60 31.72
N ARG A 125 0.21 8.10 30.80
CA ARG A 125 0.68 8.88 29.66
C ARG A 125 -0.43 9.19 28.66
N GLU A 126 -1.27 8.21 28.33
CA GLU A 126 -2.40 8.44 27.41
C GLU A 126 -3.43 9.40 28.01
N GLU A 127 -3.74 9.25 29.30
CA GLU A 127 -4.64 10.17 30.02
C GLU A 127 -4.07 11.60 30.05
N ALA A 128 -2.77 11.75 30.33
CA ALA A 128 -2.10 13.05 30.30
C ALA A 128 -2.14 13.69 28.90
N ARG A 129 -1.88 12.92 27.83
CA ARG A 129 -1.94 13.39 26.44
C ARG A 129 -3.34 13.87 26.03
N GLN A 130 -4.38 13.10 26.35
CA GLN A 130 -5.77 13.48 26.02
C GLN A 130 -6.18 14.82 26.66
N GLY A 131 -5.62 15.15 27.83
CA GLY A 131 -5.87 16.42 28.53
C GLY A 131 -4.86 17.54 28.27
N GLY A 132 -3.85 17.34 27.41
CA GLY A 132 -2.74 18.29 27.23
C GLY A 132 -1.96 18.55 28.53
N LYS A 133 -1.83 17.53 29.39
CA LYS A 133 -1.21 17.58 30.71
C LYS A 133 0.16 16.89 30.72
N ALA A 134 0.96 17.19 31.73
CA ALA A 134 2.26 16.59 31.94
C ALA A 134 2.18 15.32 32.79
N LEU A 135 3.08 14.37 32.50
CA LEU A 135 3.36 13.19 33.31
C LEU A 135 4.75 13.32 33.93
N TYR A 136 4.83 13.29 35.26
CA TYR A 136 6.09 13.23 36.01
C TYR A 136 6.24 11.88 36.70
N LEU A 137 7.45 11.33 36.68
CA LEU A 137 7.76 10.05 37.34
C LEU A 137 8.74 10.24 38.50
N SER A 138 8.44 9.66 39.64
CA SER A 138 9.30 9.67 40.83
C SER A 138 10.15 8.41 40.89
N LEU A 139 11.45 8.54 40.64
CA LEU A 139 12.43 7.46 40.81
C LEU A 139 12.80 7.24 42.29
N ALA A 140 12.34 8.09 43.21
CA ALA A 140 12.42 7.83 44.65
C ALA A 140 11.12 7.19 45.18
N GLY A 141 11.24 6.56 46.35
CA GLY A 141 10.13 5.91 47.06
C GLY A 141 10.06 4.39 46.87
N GLY A 142 10.41 3.88 45.69
CA GLY A 142 10.42 2.45 45.39
C GLY A 142 11.72 1.73 45.76
N TRP A 143 11.74 0.40 45.68
CA TRP A 143 13.02 -0.32 45.61
C TRP A 143 13.76 0.02 44.31
N LYS A 144 15.08 -0.19 44.29
CA LYS A 144 15.93 0.09 43.13
C LYS A 144 15.43 -0.57 41.84
N THR A 145 14.87 -1.77 41.92
CA THR A 145 14.27 -2.49 40.78
C THR A 145 13.01 -1.79 40.25
N MET A 146 12.13 -1.31 41.14
CA MET A 146 10.94 -0.54 40.76
C MET A 146 11.30 0.80 40.10
N ALA A 147 12.30 1.51 40.67
CA ALA A 147 12.81 2.74 40.09
C ALA A 147 13.38 2.53 38.68
N ALA A 148 14.12 1.43 38.46
CA ALA A 148 14.63 1.06 37.14
C ALA A 148 13.49 0.76 36.13
N TYR A 149 12.44 0.06 36.55
CA TYR A 149 11.27 -0.17 35.70
C TYR A 149 10.50 1.11 35.38
N LEU A 150 10.37 2.02 36.34
CA LEU A 150 9.70 3.30 36.15
C LEU A 150 10.50 4.21 35.20
N GLN A 151 11.83 4.22 35.31
CA GLN A 151 12.72 4.90 34.37
C GLN A 151 12.59 4.30 32.96
N LYS A 152 12.62 2.97 32.84
CA LYS A 152 12.42 2.27 31.55
C LYS A 152 11.04 2.61 30.95
N ALA A 153 9.99 2.65 31.76
CA ALA A 153 8.65 3.01 31.32
C ALA A 153 8.57 4.47 30.84
N GLY A 154 9.25 5.39 31.54
CA GLY A 154 9.40 6.79 31.14
C GLY A 154 10.08 6.94 29.78
N PHE A 155 11.14 6.17 29.52
CA PHE A 155 11.80 6.14 28.22
C PHE A 155 10.90 5.58 27.10
N LEU A 156 10.18 4.49 27.37
CA LEU A 156 9.35 3.84 26.35
C LEU A 156 8.10 4.65 25.98
N PHE A 157 7.36 5.12 26.98
CA PHE A 157 6.06 5.78 26.77
C PHE A 157 6.16 7.31 26.74
N GLY A 158 7.27 7.85 27.22
CA GLY A 158 7.52 9.26 27.38
C GLY A 158 7.07 9.80 28.73
N ALA A 159 7.94 10.59 29.36
CA ALA A 159 7.67 11.31 30.60
C ALA A 159 8.19 12.74 30.46
N ASP A 160 7.39 13.72 30.88
CA ASP A 160 7.76 15.12 30.78
C ASP A 160 8.97 15.41 31.66
N ARG A 161 9.02 14.88 32.89
CA ARG A 161 10.22 14.95 33.76
C ARG A 161 10.31 13.72 34.65
N LEU A 162 11.54 13.35 35.00
CA LEU A 162 11.84 12.35 36.01
C LEU A 162 12.35 13.07 37.28
N PHE A 163 11.88 12.68 38.45
CA PHE A 163 12.31 13.23 39.74
C PHE A 163 13.06 12.19 40.55
N HIS A 164 14.10 12.63 41.26
CA HIS A 164 14.77 11.82 42.27
C HIS A 164 15.09 12.67 43.51
N LEU A 165 15.43 12.00 44.62
CA LEU A 165 15.86 12.64 45.86
C LEU A 165 17.25 12.12 46.19
N VAL A 166 18.19 13.03 46.41
CA VAL A 166 19.54 12.70 46.85
C VAL A 166 19.75 13.29 48.23
N PRO A 167 19.95 12.44 49.26
CA PRO A 167 20.32 12.92 50.58
C PRO A 167 21.80 13.31 50.65
N ASP A 168 22.14 14.23 51.54
CA ASP A 168 23.53 14.55 51.87
C ASP A 168 24.26 13.33 52.44
N SER A 169 25.57 13.24 52.15
CA SER A 169 26.41 12.12 52.59
C SER A 169 26.37 11.95 54.12
N GLY A 170 25.82 10.84 54.60
CA GLY A 170 25.69 10.52 56.03
C GLY A 170 24.41 11.01 56.71
N MET A 171 23.49 11.65 55.98
CA MET A 171 22.16 12.06 56.49
C MET A 171 21.10 10.95 56.36
N GLU A 172 21.35 9.94 55.53
CA GLU A 172 20.42 8.81 55.27
C GLU A 172 19.86 8.16 56.55
N PRO A 173 20.66 7.80 57.58
CA PRO A 173 20.12 7.13 58.78
C PRO A 173 19.22 8.05 59.61
N LYS A 174 19.55 9.35 59.68
CA LYS A 174 18.75 10.34 60.42
C LYS A 174 17.40 10.60 59.76
N LEU A 175 17.36 10.58 58.43
CA LEU A 175 16.14 10.74 57.64
C LEU A 175 15.24 9.48 57.71
N GLU A 176 15.83 8.30 57.82
CA GLU A 176 15.09 7.06 58.03
C GLU A 176 14.39 7.03 59.40
N GLU A 177 15.07 7.49 60.46
CA GLU A 177 14.54 7.51 61.83
C GLU A 177 13.54 8.65 62.09
N ALA A 178 13.74 9.84 61.51
CA ALA A 178 12.89 11.01 61.74
C ALA A 178 11.48 10.84 61.16
N SER A 179 10.45 11.22 61.92
CA SER A 179 9.07 11.33 61.44
C SER A 179 8.93 12.42 60.37
N LEU A 180 7.89 12.32 59.54
CA LEU A 180 7.63 13.35 58.52
C LEU A 180 7.53 14.74 59.16
N GLN A 181 6.84 14.87 60.30
CA GLN A 181 6.67 16.12 61.05
C GLN A 181 7.99 16.71 61.56
N GLU A 182 8.93 15.86 61.98
CA GLU A 182 10.27 16.29 62.37
C GLU A 182 11.08 16.78 61.18
N ILE A 183 10.93 16.13 60.01
CA ILE A 183 11.50 16.60 58.76
C ILE A 183 10.88 17.97 58.39
N GLU A 184 9.55 18.13 58.35
CA GLU A 184 8.90 19.42 58.02
C GLU A 184 9.25 20.55 59.02
N GLY A 185 9.53 20.17 60.28
CA GLY A 185 9.86 21.08 61.37
C GLY A 185 11.31 21.57 61.38
N SER A 186 12.24 20.80 60.81
CA SER A 186 13.69 21.00 60.95
C SER A 186 14.33 21.50 59.66
N PRO A 187 14.81 22.78 59.61
CA PRO A 187 15.54 23.31 58.46
C PRO A 187 16.78 22.50 58.09
N ASP A 188 17.45 21.90 59.07
CA ASP A 188 18.68 21.12 58.89
C ASP A 188 18.40 19.76 58.22
N LEU A 189 17.30 19.09 58.59
CA LEU A 189 16.90 17.84 57.95
C LEU A 189 16.38 18.08 56.52
N LEU A 190 15.63 19.17 56.31
CA LEU A 190 15.12 19.56 54.99
C LEU A 190 16.25 19.92 54.03
N SER A 191 17.25 20.67 54.50
CA SER A 191 18.36 21.13 53.65
C SER A 191 19.32 20.01 53.28
N GLY A 192 19.24 18.84 53.92
CA GLY A 192 19.98 17.64 53.56
C GLY A 192 19.28 16.73 52.54
N LEU A 193 18.13 17.16 51.98
CA LEU A 193 17.40 16.47 50.92
C LEU A 193 17.37 17.31 49.65
N HIS A 194 18.01 16.83 48.58
CA HIS A 194 18.07 17.56 47.31
C HIS A 194 17.20 16.89 46.25
N PRO A 195 16.05 17.49 45.87
CA PRO A 195 15.28 17.07 44.72
C PRO A 195 16.05 17.34 43.44
N ILE A 196 16.18 16.32 42.59
CA ILE A 196 16.82 16.42 41.28
C ILE A 196 15.78 16.22 40.20
N VAL A 197 15.81 17.10 39.20
CA VAL A 197 15.05 16.97 37.96
C VAL A 197 15.94 16.34 36.91
N LEU A 198 15.60 15.12 36.52
CA LEU A 198 16.20 14.39 35.42
C LEU A 198 15.36 14.64 34.14
N GLY A 199 16.02 14.57 32.98
CA GLY A 199 15.63 15.18 31.70
C GLY A 199 14.22 14.90 31.14
N ASN A 200 13.99 15.37 29.92
CA ASN A 200 12.76 15.11 29.17
C ASN A 200 12.90 13.78 28.41
N GLU A 201 12.03 12.82 28.66
CA GLU A 201 12.01 11.54 27.94
C GLU A 201 10.90 11.60 26.88
N PRO A 202 11.23 11.85 25.60
CA PRO A 202 10.24 11.77 24.54
C PRO A 202 9.73 10.33 24.41
N ALA A 203 8.46 10.17 24.04
CA ALA A 203 7.91 8.85 23.78
C ALA A 203 8.58 8.22 22.55
N GLU A 204 8.84 6.92 22.57
CA GLU A 204 9.34 6.20 21.41
C GLU A 204 8.22 6.07 20.37
N GLU A 205 8.30 6.87 19.30
CA GLU A 205 7.23 6.98 18.28
C GLU A 205 7.00 5.69 17.50
N LEU A 206 7.97 4.77 17.53
CA LEU A 206 7.89 3.48 16.83
C LEU A 206 7.19 2.38 17.65
N LEU A 207 6.94 2.61 18.94
CA LEU A 207 6.17 1.69 19.79
C LEU A 207 4.66 1.96 19.61
N PHE A 208 4.06 1.33 18.59
CA PHE A 208 2.60 1.33 18.40
C PHE A 208 1.93 0.42 19.44
N ILE A 209 1.72 0.94 20.65
CA ILE A 209 1.07 0.26 21.77
C ILE A 209 -0.03 1.16 22.32
N SER A 210 -1.22 0.59 22.56
CA SER A 210 -2.36 1.28 23.16
C SER A 210 -2.68 0.73 24.55
N SER A 211 -3.02 1.60 25.49
CA SER A 211 -3.46 1.22 26.84
C SER A 211 -4.77 0.41 26.83
N SER A 212 -5.58 0.54 25.77
CA SER A 212 -6.81 -0.24 25.56
C SER A 212 -6.56 -1.74 25.49
N ASP A 213 -5.42 -2.13 24.92
CA ASP A 213 -5.05 -3.54 24.71
C ASP A 213 -4.50 -4.15 26.00
N PHE A 214 -4.00 -3.31 26.91
CA PHE A 214 -3.43 -3.70 28.20
C PHE A 214 -4.18 -3.03 29.35
N PRO A 215 -5.46 -3.42 29.58
CA PRO A 215 -6.31 -2.71 30.52
C PRO A 215 -5.82 -2.85 31.97
N LEU A 216 -6.11 -1.81 32.76
CA LEU A 216 -6.06 -1.85 34.22
C LEU A 216 -7.49 -2.07 34.76
N PRO A 217 -7.72 -3.03 35.68
CA PRO A 217 -9.03 -3.22 36.29
C PRO A 217 -9.55 -1.92 36.93
N ALA A 218 -10.80 -1.54 36.62
CA ALA A 218 -11.40 -0.32 37.12
C ALA A 218 -11.73 -0.43 38.61
N GLY A 219 -11.32 0.57 39.39
CA GLY A 219 -11.74 0.74 40.78
C GLY A 219 -11.35 2.11 41.31
N GLU A 220 -12.32 2.83 41.88
CA GLU A 220 -12.00 3.90 42.83
C GLU A 220 -11.39 3.23 44.06
N ASN A 221 -10.12 3.53 44.35
CA ASN A 221 -9.39 3.28 45.60
C ASN A 221 -10.29 2.69 46.72
N PRO A 222 -10.20 1.41 47.18
CA PRO A 222 -9.01 0.58 47.37
C PRO A 222 -9.22 -0.94 47.08
N GLN A 223 -8.61 -1.54 46.05
CA GLN A 223 -8.60 -3.01 45.94
C GLN A 223 -7.26 -3.55 45.42
N SER A 224 -6.86 -4.71 45.92
CA SER A 224 -5.74 -5.49 45.38
C SER A 224 -6.04 -5.83 43.92
N ILE A 225 -5.18 -5.41 43.01
CA ILE A 225 -5.35 -5.52 41.57
C ILE A 225 -4.71 -6.81 41.08
N ARG A 226 -5.51 -7.65 40.42
CA ARG A 226 -5.01 -8.77 39.65
C ARG A 226 -4.86 -8.35 38.20
N LEU A 227 -3.63 -8.38 37.70
CA LEU A 227 -3.35 -8.04 36.31
C LEU A 227 -3.90 -9.13 35.37
N PRO A 228 -4.46 -8.75 34.21
CA PRO A 228 -4.83 -9.70 33.17
C PRO A 228 -3.64 -10.54 32.67
N GLU A 229 -3.91 -11.68 32.02
CA GLU A 229 -2.87 -12.62 31.58
C GLU A 229 -2.10 -12.20 30.32
N ASN A 230 -2.65 -11.32 29.49
CA ASN A 230 -1.88 -10.76 28.38
C ASN A 230 -0.70 -9.98 28.94
N SER A 231 0.50 -10.02 28.34
CA SER A 231 1.69 -9.36 28.90
C SER A 231 2.15 -8.22 28.02
N LEU A 232 2.14 -7.01 28.57
CA LEU A 232 2.72 -5.82 27.97
C LEU A 232 4.24 -5.94 27.91
N LEU A 233 4.88 -6.52 28.93
CA LEU A 233 6.33 -6.75 28.91
C LEU A 233 6.75 -7.63 27.73
N ARG A 234 6.01 -8.71 27.45
CA ARG A 234 6.30 -9.58 26.33
C ARG A 234 6.11 -8.88 24.99
N GLU A 235 4.99 -8.17 24.80
CA GLU A 235 4.74 -7.36 23.59
C GLU A 235 5.85 -6.31 23.39
N LEU A 236 6.27 -5.63 24.46
CA LEU A 236 7.36 -4.67 24.42
C LEU A 236 8.68 -5.32 24.02
N ASP A 237 9.03 -6.48 24.59
CA ASP A 237 10.26 -7.17 24.24
C ASP A 237 10.24 -7.66 22.78
N GLU A 238 9.10 -8.13 22.28
CA GLU A 238 8.91 -8.49 20.87
C GLU A 238 9.09 -7.26 19.96
N LYS A 239 8.40 -6.13 20.24
CA LYS A 239 8.56 -4.88 19.48
C LYS A 239 9.94 -4.25 19.58
N LEU A 240 10.59 -4.29 20.75
CA LEU A 240 11.95 -3.78 20.93
C LEU A 240 12.98 -4.65 20.19
N SER A 241 12.74 -5.95 20.10
CA SER A 241 13.54 -6.86 19.27
C SER A 241 13.36 -6.53 17.79
N GLU A 242 12.12 -6.30 17.34
CA GLU A 242 11.83 -5.81 15.98
C GLU A 242 12.52 -4.46 15.69
N MET A 243 12.47 -3.51 16.62
CA MET A 243 13.15 -2.21 16.50
C MET A 243 14.68 -2.35 16.47
N ARG A 244 15.27 -3.27 17.23
CA ARG A 244 16.72 -3.54 17.16
C ARG A 244 17.12 -4.05 15.78
N ASN A 245 16.28 -4.85 15.13
CA ASN A 245 16.50 -5.25 13.74
C ASN A 245 16.48 -4.02 12.80
N VAL A 246 15.59 -3.06 13.04
CA VAL A 246 15.57 -1.77 12.29
C VAL A 246 16.85 -0.96 12.52
N SER A 247 17.36 -0.87 13.76
CA SER A 247 18.59 -0.13 14.07
C SER A 247 19.87 -0.80 13.56
N GLN A 248 19.93 -2.13 13.55
CA GLN A 248 21.02 -2.86 12.88
C GLN A 248 20.95 -2.68 11.36
N ASN A 249 19.74 -2.71 10.81
CA ASN A 249 19.50 -2.36 9.42
C ASN A 249 19.70 -0.86 9.17
N PHE A 250 19.76 0.03 10.18
CA PHE A 250 19.99 1.47 10.02
C PHE A 250 21.43 1.81 9.55
N PHE A 251 22.42 0.99 9.93
CA PHE A 251 23.80 1.14 9.43
C PHE A 251 23.92 0.66 7.98
N VAL A 252 23.27 -0.47 7.66
CA VAL A 252 23.10 -0.96 6.27
C VAL A 252 22.27 0.05 5.46
N PHE A 253 21.27 0.68 6.08
CA PHE A 253 20.42 1.73 5.54
C PHE A 253 21.21 2.96 5.17
N GLN A 254 22.20 3.42 5.97
CA GLN A 254 23.02 4.56 5.56
C GLN A 254 23.89 4.27 4.32
N GLN A 255 24.34 3.02 4.14
CA GLN A 255 25.04 2.58 2.93
C GLN A 255 24.11 2.40 1.73
N LEU A 256 22.92 1.82 1.94
CA LEU A 256 21.92 1.62 0.90
C LEU A 256 21.26 2.94 0.47
N PHE A 257 20.94 3.87 1.38
CA PHE A 257 20.39 5.20 1.04
C PHE A 257 21.32 6.05 0.18
N ARG A 258 22.64 5.82 0.28
CA ARG A 258 23.61 6.47 -0.61
C ARG A 258 23.62 5.89 -2.03
N GLN A 259 23.08 4.69 -2.22
CA GLN A 259 23.06 3.98 -3.50
C GLN A 259 21.66 3.85 -4.11
N ASP A 260 20.62 3.86 -3.29
CA ASP A 260 19.24 3.58 -3.64
C ASP A 260 18.50 4.91 -3.85
N LYS A 261 18.39 5.31 -5.13
CA LYS A 261 17.74 6.58 -5.54
C LYS A 261 16.23 6.56 -5.40
N HIS A 262 15.65 5.41 -5.03
CA HIS A 262 14.21 5.20 -4.94
C HIS A 262 13.73 5.19 -3.49
N VAL A 263 12.61 5.85 -3.24
CA VAL A 263 11.92 5.80 -1.94
C VAL A 263 11.32 4.41 -1.78
N ASN A 264 12.15 3.49 -1.27
CA ASN A 264 11.83 2.09 -1.19
C ASN A 264 11.10 1.74 0.10
N PHE A 265 10.22 0.75 -0.02
CA PHE A 265 9.65 -0.09 1.02
C PHE A 265 10.31 0.04 2.41
N ARG A 266 9.90 1.03 3.23
CA ARG A 266 10.41 1.20 4.60
C ARG A 266 10.26 -0.08 5.42
N CYS A 267 9.25 -0.89 5.10
CA CYS A 267 8.97 -2.12 5.80
C CYS A 267 9.83 -3.33 5.33
N LEU A 268 10.34 -3.38 4.07
CA LEU A 268 11.31 -4.43 3.67
C LEU A 268 12.66 -4.26 4.37
N TYR A 269 13.01 -3.05 4.79
CA TYR A 269 14.19 -2.82 5.62
C TYR A 269 13.99 -3.26 7.09
N ARG A 270 12.83 -3.81 7.45
CA ARG A 270 12.60 -4.50 8.73
C ARG A 270 12.96 -5.99 8.65
N LEU A 271 13.23 -6.51 7.45
CA LEU A 271 13.56 -7.91 7.25
C LEU A 271 14.94 -8.26 7.85
N PRO A 272 15.15 -9.50 8.31
CA PRO A 272 16.47 -9.97 8.73
C PRO A 272 17.51 -9.78 7.61
N GLY A 273 18.74 -9.36 7.97
CA GLY A 273 19.79 -9.09 6.97
C GLY A 273 20.13 -10.28 6.05
N SER A 274 19.99 -11.52 6.54
CA SER A 274 20.14 -12.73 5.73
C SER A 274 19.07 -12.87 4.64
N LEU A 275 17.83 -12.50 4.95
CA LEU A 275 16.72 -12.49 4.00
C LEU A 275 16.88 -11.36 2.98
N LEU A 276 17.29 -10.17 3.43
CA LEU A 276 17.59 -9.05 2.54
C LEU A 276 18.65 -9.43 1.50
N LYS A 277 19.76 -10.02 1.96
CA LYS A 277 20.83 -10.49 1.09
C LYS A 277 20.33 -11.55 0.11
N ARG A 278 19.52 -12.51 0.57
CA ARG A 278 18.90 -13.51 -0.31
C ARG A 278 18.04 -12.88 -1.40
N LEU A 279 17.19 -11.91 -1.09
CA LEU A 279 16.37 -11.21 -2.08
C LEU A 279 17.21 -10.42 -3.08
N GLN A 280 18.36 -9.89 -2.64
CA GLN A 280 19.32 -9.17 -3.48
C GLN A 280 20.19 -10.09 -4.33
N ASP A 281 20.32 -11.38 -3.99
CA ASP A 281 21.15 -12.37 -4.71
C ASP A 281 20.29 -13.24 -5.65
N GLU A 282 19.09 -13.64 -5.24
CA GLU A 282 18.17 -14.44 -6.06
C GLU A 282 17.66 -13.64 -7.27
N ARG A 283 17.95 -14.13 -8.48
CA ARG A 283 17.54 -13.54 -9.76
C ARG A 283 16.45 -14.36 -10.42
N LEU A 284 15.43 -13.69 -10.94
CA LEU A 284 14.45 -14.25 -11.86
C LEU A 284 14.95 -14.12 -13.30
N GLY A 285 14.52 -15.04 -14.16
CA GLY A 285 14.78 -14.98 -15.60
C GLY A 285 16.24 -15.18 -16.00
N HIS A 286 17.05 -15.76 -15.12
CA HIS A 286 18.39 -16.25 -15.43
C HIS A 286 18.31 -17.57 -16.20
N GLU A 287 19.33 -17.93 -16.98
CA GLU A 287 19.35 -19.16 -17.80
C GLU A 287 19.08 -20.45 -16.99
N ASP A 288 19.51 -20.44 -15.72
CA ASP A 288 19.36 -21.56 -14.79
C ASP A 288 18.13 -21.43 -13.87
N SER A 289 17.26 -20.43 -14.07
CA SER A 289 16.10 -20.21 -13.19
C SER A 289 14.94 -21.17 -13.50
N ASP A 290 14.27 -21.65 -12.45
CA ASP A 290 13.05 -22.46 -12.58
C ASP A 290 11.87 -21.51 -12.84
N GLN A 291 11.46 -21.44 -14.11
CA GLN A 291 10.38 -20.54 -14.55
C GLN A 291 9.05 -20.81 -13.83
N GLU A 292 8.72 -22.05 -13.51
CA GLU A 292 7.44 -22.36 -12.84
C GLU A 292 7.50 -21.99 -11.36
N ARG A 293 8.67 -22.14 -10.72
CA ARG A 293 8.91 -21.59 -9.38
C ARG A 293 8.82 -20.06 -9.38
N ASP A 294 9.45 -19.40 -10.35
CA ASP A 294 9.43 -17.94 -10.48
C ASP A 294 8.00 -17.43 -10.69
N LEU A 295 7.22 -18.05 -11.59
CA LEU A 295 5.82 -17.70 -11.82
C LEU A 295 4.94 -17.94 -10.60
N ARG A 296 5.13 -19.04 -9.85
CA ARG A 296 4.38 -19.28 -8.61
C ARG A 296 4.63 -18.18 -7.57
N TRP A 297 5.87 -17.74 -7.43
CA TRP A 297 6.21 -16.62 -6.56
C TRP A 297 5.63 -15.30 -7.08
N LEU A 298 5.78 -14.99 -8.37
CA LEU A 298 5.22 -13.76 -8.96
C LEU A 298 3.70 -13.69 -8.83
N ARG A 299 2.99 -14.82 -8.99
CA ARG A 299 1.53 -14.90 -8.83
C ARG A 299 1.08 -14.68 -7.39
N SER A 300 1.92 -14.97 -6.39
CA SER A 300 1.57 -14.72 -4.99
C SER A 300 1.74 -13.25 -4.60
N LEU A 301 2.55 -12.46 -5.30
CA LEU A 301 2.77 -11.05 -4.97
C LEU A 301 1.54 -10.19 -5.25
N PRO A 302 1.18 -9.24 -4.37
CA PRO A 302 0.16 -8.24 -4.66
C PRO A 302 0.68 -7.31 -5.75
N LYS A 303 -0.10 -7.06 -6.81
CA LYS A 303 0.34 -6.24 -7.95
C LYS A 303 -0.69 -5.17 -8.34
N ALA A 304 -0.23 -4.15 -9.06
CA ALA A 304 -1.08 -3.16 -9.71
C ALA A 304 -0.79 -3.13 -11.22
N ASP A 305 -1.83 -3.13 -12.05
CA ASP A 305 -1.75 -3.04 -13.52
C ASP A 305 -2.30 -1.69 -13.98
N LEU A 306 -1.41 -0.76 -14.37
CA LEU A 306 -1.80 0.60 -14.77
C LEU A 306 -1.96 0.73 -16.28
N HIS A 307 -1.67 -0.34 -17.03
CA HIS A 307 -1.78 -0.34 -18.47
C HIS A 307 -2.35 -1.63 -19.00
N THR A 308 -3.68 -1.65 -19.11
CA THR A 308 -4.44 -2.74 -19.71
C THR A 308 -5.61 -2.21 -20.52
N HIS A 309 -5.84 -2.75 -21.72
CA HIS A 309 -6.95 -2.35 -22.61
C HIS A 309 -8.07 -3.37 -22.61
N LEU A 310 -9.31 -2.94 -22.35
CA LEU A 310 -10.47 -3.84 -22.31
C LEU A 310 -10.65 -4.61 -23.63
N GLY A 311 -10.51 -3.93 -24.77
CA GLY A 311 -10.71 -4.52 -26.10
C GLY A 311 -9.61 -5.49 -26.52
N GLY A 312 -8.46 -5.49 -25.85
CA GLY A 312 -7.36 -6.43 -26.11
C GLY A 312 -7.16 -7.48 -25.03
N ALA A 313 -8.06 -7.54 -24.03
CA ALA A 313 -7.91 -8.40 -22.87
C ALA A 313 -8.37 -9.85 -23.10
N ALA A 314 -9.32 -10.08 -24.01
CA ALA A 314 -9.97 -11.38 -24.19
C ALA A 314 -9.03 -12.42 -24.85
N SER A 315 -8.86 -13.57 -24.20
CA SER A 315 -8.20 -14.74 -24.80
C SER A 315 -9.06 -15.36 -25.91
N ALA A 316 -8.52 -16.28 -26.70
CA ALA A 316 -9.32 -17.01 -27.72
C ALA A 316 -10.54 -17.72 -27.11
N ARG A 317 -10.43 -18.24 -25.88
CA ARG A 317 -11.57 -18.81 -25.16
C ARG A 317 -12.62 -17.73 -24.83
N ASP A 318 -12.17 -16.60 -24.29
CA ASP A 318 -13.08 -15.50 -23.95
C ASP A 318 -13.79 -14.95 -25.18
N LEU A 319 -13.10 -14.86 -26.34
CA LEU A 319 -13.72 -14.44 -27.60
C LEU A 319 -14.87 -15.36 -28.02
N ILE A 320 -14.72 -16.67 -27.84
CA ILE A 320 -15.80 -17.63 -28.12
C ILE A 320 -16.98 -17.36 -27.18
N ASP A 321 -16.73 -17.26 -25.87
CA ASP A 321 -17.78 -17.01 -24.88
C ASP A 321 -18.50 -15.67 -25.13
N LEU A 322 -17.77 -14.63 -25.54
CA LEU A 322 -18.31 -13.32 -25.92
C LEU A 322 -19.17 -13.40 -27.17
N GLY A 323 -18.72 -14.19 -28.17
CA GLY A 323 -19.50 -14.48 -29.36
C GLY A 323 -20.80 -15.17 -29.00
N GLU A 324 -20.76 -16.22 -28.18
CA GLU A 324 -21.94 -16.92 -27.71
C GLU A 324 -22.89 -15.99 -26.94
N ALA A 325 -22.38 -15.10 -26.07
CA ALA A 325 -23.19 -14.15 -25.32
C ALA A 325 -24.01 -13.22 -26.24
N ASN A 326 -23.44 -12.77 -27.36
CA ASN A 326 -24.14 -11.95 -28.35
C ASN A 326 -25.27 -12.72 -29.08
N LEU A 327 -25.18 -14.06 -29.15
CA LEU A 327 -26.14 -14.94 -29.84
C LEU A 327 -27.27 -15.42 -28.93
N LEU A 328 -27.31 -15.02 -27.66
CA LEU A 328 -28.36 -15.43 -26.72
C LEU A 328 -29.60 -14.51 -26.76
N SER A 329 -29.51 -13.34 -27.40
CA SER A 329 -30.64 -12.40 -27.46
C SER A 329 -31.77 -12.93 -28.35
N PRO A 330 -33.06 -12.66 -28.06
CA PRO A 330 -34.15 -13.06 -28.94
C PRO A 330 -34.00 -12.55 -30.38
N ASP A 331 -33.48 -11.33 -30.53
CA ASP A 331 -33.25 -10.68 -31.82
C ASP A 331 -32.13 -11.37 -32.64
N SER A 332 -31.19 -12.05 -31.97
CA SER A 332 -30.08 -12.74 -32.64
C SER A 332 -30.52 -13.89 -33.54
N ARG A 333 -31.63 -14.58 -33.22
CA ARG A 333 -32.08 -15.77 -33.96
C ARG A 333 -32.41 -15.47 -35.41
N ALA A 334 -33.12 -14.37 -35.66
CA ALA A 334 -33.48 -13.94 -37.01
C ALA A 334 -32.23 -13.64 -37.87
N TRP A 335 -31.20 -13.04 -37.25
CA TRP A 335 -29.93 -12.78 -37.93
C TRP A 335 -29.12 -14.06 -38.18
N MET A 336 -29.15 -15.02 -37.25
CA MET A 336 -28.46 -16.31 -37.38
C MET A 336 -29.03 -17.15 -38.53
N GLU A 337 -30.35 -17.22 -38.69
CA GLU A 337 -30.97 -17.94 -39.83
C GLU A 337 -30.48 -17.41 -41.18
N GLY A 338 -30.31 -16.09 -41.31
CA GLY A 338 -29.76 -15.46 -42.52
C GLY A 338 -28.29 -15.80 -42.76
N LEU A 339 -27.48 -15.94 -41.70
CA LEU A 339 -26.07 -16.33 -41.79
C LEU A 339 -25.91 -17.84 -42.09
N GLU A 340 -26.76 -18.69 -41.52
CA GLU A 340 -26.79 -20.15 -41.78
C GLU A 340 -27.00 -20.49 -43.25
N GLY A 341 -27.78 -19.68 -43.97
CA GLY A 341 -28.02 -19.85 -45.40
C GLY A 341 -26.76 -19.63 -46.28
N LYS A 342 -25.75 -18.93 -45.77
CA LYS A 342 -24.55 -18.56 -46.54
C LYS A 342 -23.63 -19.75 -46.75
N ARG A 343 -23.02 -19.81 -47.94
CA ARG A 343 -22.12 -20.92 -48.28
C ARG A 343 -20.86 -20.89 -47.41
N GLU A 344 -20.31 -19.71 -47.16
CA GLU A 344 -19.09 -19.49 -46.40
C GLU A 344 -19.22 -20.00 -44.96
N PHE A 345 -20.37 -19.75 -44.31
CA PHE A 345 -20.63 -20.24 -42.95
C PHE A 345 -20.99 -21.74 -42.91
N ARG A 346 -21.66 -22.27 -43.93
CA ARG A 346 -21.85 -23.73 -44.07
C ARG A 346 -20.52 -24.47 -44.23
N ASP A 347 -19.63 -23.93 -45.07
CA ASP A 347 -18.29 -24.47 -45.29
C ASP A 347 -17.41 -24.32 -44.02
N LEU A 348 -17.59 -23.24 -43.24
CA LEU A 348 -16.84 -23.02 -41.99
C LEU A 348 -16.99 -24.17 -41.00
N SER A 349 -18.20 -24.69 -40.77
CA SER A 349 -18.43 -25.83 -39.87
C SER A 349 -17.57 -27.05 -40.26
N LEU A 350 -17.57 -27.41 -41.54
CA LEU A 350 -16.79 -28.54 -42.07
C LEU A 350 -15.28 -28.29 -41.95
N LEU A 351 -14.82 -27.06 -42.20
CA LEU A 351 -13.42 -26.68 -42.10
C LEU A 351 -12.92 -26.69 -40.64
N VAL A 352 -13.75 -26.23 -39.70
CA VAL A 352 -13.46 -26.28 -38.26
C VAL A 352 -13.42 -27.72 -37.77
N GLU A 353 -14.36 -28.57 -38.20
CA GLU A 353 -14.34 -30.01 -37.92
C GLU A 353 -13.07 -30.68 -38.43
N SER A 354 -12.68 -30.35 -39.66
CA SER A 354 -11.48 -30.86 -40.33
C SER A 354 -10.18 -30.19 -39.88
N LYS A 355 -10.23 -29.23 -38.93
CA LYS A 355 -9.07 -28.47 -38.41
C LYS A 355 -8.23 -27.78 -39.51
N LYS A 356 -8.87 -27.36 -40.60
CA LYS A 356 -8.26 -26.76 -41.79
C LYS A 356 -8.02 -25.26 -41.62
N THR A 357 -7.07 -24.89 -40.75
CA THR A 357 -6.84 -23.49 -40.34
C THR A 357 -6.43 -22.56 -41.48
N ARG A 358 -5.63 -23.05 -42.44
CA ARG A 358 -5.21 -22.25 -43.60
C ARG A 358 -6.39 -21.94 -44.52
N GLU A 359 -7.25 -22.92 -44.77
CA GLU A 359 -8.45 -22.73 -45.57
C GLU A 359 -9.45 -21.80 -44.89
N ILE A 360 -9.64 -21.89 -43.56
CA ILE A 360 -10.47 -20.93 -42.82
C ILE A 360 -9.94 -19.51 -42.98
N ARG A 361 -8.62 -19.33 -42.82
CA ARG A 361 -7.99 -18.02 -42.99
C ARG A 361 -8.14 -17.48 -44.40
N SER A 362 -7.99 -18.33 -45.41
CA SER A 362 -8.20 -17.95 -46.81
C SER A 362 -9.66 -17.59 -47.10
N LEU A 363 -10.62 -18.34 -46.54
CA LEU A 363 -12.05 -18.16 -46.77
C LEU A 363 -12.53 -16.80 -46.25
N PHE A 364 -12.03 -16.40 -45.08
CA PHE A 364 -12.42 -15.15 -44.43
C PHE A 364 -11.42 -14.00 -44.63
N GLY A 365 -10.46 -14.14 -45.57
CA GLY A 365 -9.48 -13.09 -45.85
C GLY A 365 -8.65 -12.68 -44.62
N LEU A 366 -8.38 -13.61 -43.71
CA LEU A 366 -7.65 -13.37 -42.46
C LEU A 366 -6.15 -13.21 -42.76
N GLY A 367 -5.82 -12.03 -43.28
CA GLY A 367 -4.50 -11.51 -43.59
C GLY A 367 -4.24 -10.23 -42.82
N GLU A 368 -4.07 -9.09 -43.50
CA GLU A 368 -3.87 -7.80 -42.82
C GLU A 368 -5.18 -7.16 -42.32
N HIS A 369 -6.36 -7.54 -42.83
CA HIS A 369 -7.64 -6.88 -42.52
C HIS A 369 -8.74 -7.85 -42.03
N TYR A 370 -8.62 -8.33 -40.79
CA TYR A 370 -9.54 -9.32 -40.18
C TYR A 370 -11.01 -8.87 -40.17
N LEU A 371 -11.27 -7.59 -39.91
CA LEU A 371 -12.61 -7.02 -39.81
C LEU A 371 -13.30 -6.85 -41.17
N GLU A 372 -12.54 -6.52 -42.21
CA GLU A 372 -13.07 -6.38 -43.56
C GLU A 372 -13.49 -7.74 -44.12
N GLY A 373 -12.76 -8.80 -43.75
CA GLY A 373 -13.09 -10.18 -44.09
C GLY A 373 -14.37 -10.67 -43.41
N ILE A 374 -14.32 -10.93 -42.10
CA ILE A 374 -15.45 -11.55 -41.37
C ILE A 374 -16.63 -10.59 -41.24
N GLY A 375 -16.36 -9.33 -40.90
CA GLY A 375 -17.40 -8.30 -40.74
C GLY A 375 -18.02 -7.90 -42.09
N GLY A 376 -17.22 -7.83 -43.16
CA GLY A 376 -17.72 -7.50 -44.50
C GLY A 376 -18.69 -8.55 -45.06
N LEU A 377 -18.43 -9.84 -44.84
CA LEU A 377 -19.34 -10.92 -45.26
C LEU A 377 -20.71 -10.83 -44.58
N ALA A 378 -20.80 -10.29 -43.37
CA ALA A 378 -22.06 -10.08 -42.66
C ALA A 378 -22.85 -8.88 -43.19
N THR A 379 -22.16 -7.80 -43.60
CA THR A 379 -22.80 -6.57 -44.09
C THR A 379 -23.59 -6.73 -45.39
N LEU A 380 -23.33 -7.77 -46.18
CA LEU A 380 -24.00 -8.01 -47.46
C LEU A 380 -25.50 -8.30 -47.34
N ASP A 381 -26.00 -8.70 -46.15
CA ASP A 381 -27.41 -9.09 -45.93
C ASP A 381 -28.08 -8.30 -44.80
N GLN A 382 -27.66 -7.05 -44.57
CA GLN A 382 -28.17 -6.19 -43.49
C GLN A 382 -27.94 -6.75 -42.06
N VAL A 383 -27.15 -7.81 -41.91
CA VAL A 383 -26.75 -8.36 -40.61
C VAL A 383 -25.70 -7.42 -39.99
N PRO A 384 -25.87 -7.00 -38.72
CA PRO A 384 -24.86 -6.20 -38.04
C PRO A 384 -23.48 -6.90 -38.01
N PRO A 385 -22.36 -6.20 -38.27
CA PRO A 385 -21.03 -6.82 -38.34
C PRO A 385 -20.67 -7.66 -37.10
N TYR A 386 -21.03 -7.19 -35.91
CA TYR A 386 -20.73 -7.89 -34.66
C TYR A 386 -21.48 -9.23 -34.52
N MET A 387 -22.65 -9.37 -35.14
CA MET A 387 -23.39 -10.62 -35.20
C MET A 387 -22.66 -11.63 -36.08
N GLY A 388 -22.14 -11.19 -37.24
CA GLY A 388 -21.33 -12.05 -38.11
C GLY A 388 -20.05 -12.55 -37.45
N VAL A 389 -19.35 -11.66 -36.74
CA VAL A 389 -18.17 -12.03 -35.94
C VAL A 389 -18.55 -12.99 -34.82
N SER A 390 -19.65 -12.74 -34.11
CA SER A 390 -20.13 -13.61 -33.03
C SER A 390 -20.50 -15.01 -33.53
N TYR A 391 -21.15 -15.08 -34.69
CA TYR A 391 -21.49 -16.35 -35.35
C TYR A 391 -20.25 -17.08 -35.88
N PHE A 392 -19.26 -16.36 -36.42
CA PHE A 392 -17.96 -16.96 -36.77
C PHE A 392 -17.28 -17.58 -35.54
N LEU A 393 -17.27 -16.89 -34.41
CA LEU A 393 -16.61 -17.35 -33.18
C LEU A 393 -17.31 -18.55 -32.55
N SER A 394 -18.65 -18.61 -32.59
CA SER A 394 -19.42 -19.73 -32.02
C SER A 394 -19.11 -21.08 -32.67
N HIS A 395 -18.65 -21.10 -33.92
CA HIS A 395 -18.20 -22.33 -34.59
C HIS A 395 -17.00 -22.98 -33.91
N PHE A 396 -16.21 -22.21 -33.15
CA PHE A 396 -15.04 -22.71 -32.43
C PHE A 396 -15.38 -23.17 -31.01
N LYS A 397 -16.66 -23.29 -30.64
CA LYS A 397 -17.06 -23.77 -29.31
C LYS A 397 -16.36 -25.08 -28.93
N GLY A 398 -15.73 -25.07 -27.75
CA GLY A 398 -14.94 -26.21 -27.25
C GLY A 398 -13.58 -26.41 -27.95
N ARG A 399 -13.17 -25.50 -28.84
CA ARG A 399 -11.91 -25.58 -29.62
C ARG A 399 -11.11 -24.24 -29.60
N PRO A 400 -10.82 -23.65 -28.43
CA PRO A 400 -10.11 -22.37 -28.34
C PRO A 400 -8.72 -22.39 -29.00
N ASP A 401 -7.96 -23.49 -28.87
CA ASP A 401 -6.63 -23.62 -29.47
C ASP A 401 -6.68 -23.57 -31.01
N LEU A 402 -7.79 -24.05 -31.61
CA LEU A 402 -7.98 -23.97 -33.05
C LEU A 402 -8.27 -22.53 -33.47
N LEU A 403 -9.11 -21.81 -32.72
CA LEU A 403 -9.35 -20.38 -32.95
C LEU A 403 -8.05 -19.58 -32.81
N GLU A 404 -7.23 -19.89 -31.80
CA GLU A 404 -5.92 -19.26 -31.61
C GLU A 404 -5.04 -19.43 -32.86
N LYS A 405 -4.96 -20.65 -33.42
CA LYS A 405 -4.26 -20.89 -34.70
C LYS A 405 -4.88 -20.13 -35.88
N VAL A 406 -6.20 -19.95 -35.89
CA VAL A 406 -6.88 -19.17 -36.93
C VAL A 406 -6.58 -17.67 -36.79
N ILE A 407 -6.54 -17.13 -35.57
CA ILE A 407 -6.23 -15.72 -35.31
C ILE A 407 -4.76 -15.44 -35.59
N TYR A 408 -3.84 -16.16 -34.96
CA TYR A 408 -2.41 -15.82 -35.02
C TYR A 408 -1.68 -16.46 -36.20
N GLY A 409 -2.22 -17.53 -36.79
CA GLY A 409 -1.65 -18.17 -37.99
C GLY A 409 -0.21 -18.61 -37.77
N ASP A 410 0.67 -18.21 -38.67
CA ASP A 410 2.11 -18.51 -38.61
C ASP A 410 2.80 -17.95 -37.35
N LEU A 411 2.22 -16.96 -36.66
CA LEU A 411 2.76 -16.42 -35.40
C LEU A 411 2.67 -17.41 -34.23
N VAL A 412 1.90 -18.49 -34.37
CA VAL A 412 1.88 -19.59 -33.40
C VAL A 412 3.10 -20.50 -33.56
N GLU A 413 3.62 -20.66 -34.79
CA GLU A 413 4.48 -21.80 -35.15
C GLU A 413 5.88 -21.41 -35.69
N LYS A 414 6.04 -20.28 -36.41
CA LYS A 414 7.25 -20.04 -37.23
C LYS A 414 8.31 -19.14 -36.61
N ARG A 415 7.94 -18.29 -35.65
CA ARG A 415 8.83 -17.48 -34.78
C ARG A 415 8.08 -17.23 -33.48
N PRO A 416 8.75 -17.05 -32.32
CA PRO A 416 8.06 -16.42 -31.20
C PRO A 416 7.48 -15.11 -31.71
N PHE A 417 6.19 -14.87 -31.43
CA PHE A 417 5.46 -13.66 -31.80
C PHE A 417 6.29 -12.43 -31.38
N ARG A 418 7.05 -11.86 -32.32
CA ARG A 418 8.06 -10.81 -32.13
C ARG A 418 8.27 -10.03 -33.43
N GLY A 419 8.55 -8.73 -33.34
CA GLY A 419 8.96 -7.92 -34.49
C GLY A 419 7.93 -7.78 -35.60
N ILE A 420 6.64 -7.78 -35.27
CA ILE A 420 5.59 -7.42 -36.24
C ILE A 420 5.30 -5.92 -36.18
N SER A 421 4.76 -5.33 -37.24
CA SER A 421 4.35 -3.93 -37.20
C SER A 421 3.22 -3.71 -36.18
N LEU A 422 3.18 -2.52 -35.59
CA LEU A 422 2.11 -2.13 -34.66
C LEU A 422 0.72 -2.22 -35.32
N SER A 423 0.60 -1.82 -36.59
CA SER A 423 -0.65 -2.01 -37.36
C SER A 423 -1.10 -3.48 -37.37
N LYS A 424 -0.19 -4.41 -37.64
CA LYS A 424 -0.50 -5.85 -37.61
C LYS A 424 -0.84 -6.33 -36.21
N TYR A 425 -0.18 -5.81 -35.17
CA TYR A 425 -0.49 -6.11 -33.78
C TYR A 425 -1.90 -5.64 -33.38
N CYS A 426 -2.25 -4.39 -33.69
CA CYS A 426 -3.59 -3.84 -33.45
C CYS A 426 -4.67 -4.61 -34.22
N ASN A 427 -4.38 -5.07 -35.45
CA ASN A 427 -5.32 -5.86 -36.25
C ASN A 427 -5.66 -7.22 -35.62
N LEU A 428 -4.75 -7.83 -34.84
CA LEU A 428 -5.05 -9.05 -34.07
C LEU A 428 -6.06 -8.76 -32.96
N GLY A 429 -6.00 -7.58 -32.35
CA GLY A 429 -6.94 -7.11 -31.31
C GLY A 429 -8.30 -6.68 -31.84
N ALA A 430 -8.43 -6.46 -33.14
CA ALA A 430 -9.64 -5.95 -33.75
C ALA A 430 -10.86 -6.84 -33.45
N LEU A 431 -10.67 -8.17 -33.42
CA LEU A 431 -11.71 -9.16 -33.09
C LEU A 431 -12.22 -9.05 -31.64
N GLY A 432 -11.36 -8.72 -30.69
CA GLY A 432 -11.70 -8.67 -29.26
C GLY A 432 -12.25 -7.34 -28.76
N GLY A 433 -12.07 -6.28 -29.54
CA GLY A 433 -12.54 -4.94 -29.21
C GLY A 433 -13.83 -4.57 -29.94
N SER A 434 -13.76 -3.53 -30.78
CA SER A 434 -14.91 -2.94 -31.47
C SER A 434 -15.67 -3.91 -32.40
N ALA A 435 -15.13 -5.09 -32.72
CA ALA A 435 -15.86 -6.07 -33.52
C ALA A 435 -16.94 -6.80 -32.75
N ILE A 436 -16.73 -7.06 -31.46
CA ILE A 436 -17.58 -7.98 -30.68
C ILE A 436 -18.21 -7.32 -29.46
N LEU A 437 -17.56 -6.30 -28.88
CA LEU A 437 -18.03 -5.55 -27.72
C LEU A 437 -19.04 -4.48 -28.15
N GLN A 438 -20.16 -4.93 -28.71
CA GLN A 438 -21.21 -4.08 -29.27
C GLN A 438 -22.57 -4.26 -28.60
N THR A 439 -22.64 -5.09 -27.55
CA THR A 439 -23.84 -5.32 -26.76
C THR A 439 -23.56 -5.22 -25.27
N PRO A 440 -24.58 -4.99 -24.42
CA PRO A 440 -24.40 -5.03 -22.97
C PRO A 440 -23.84 -6.38 -22.50
N ASP A 441 -24.31 -7.50 -23.04
CA ASP A 441 -23.93 -8.83 -22.55
C ASP A 441 -22.48 -9.19 -22.83
N SER A 442 -21.99 -8.88 -24.04
CA SER A 442 -20.56 -9.03 -24.36
C SER A 442 -19.69 -8.11 -23.50
N LEU A 443 -20.06 -6.85 -23.30
CA LEU A 443 -19.33 -5.93 -22.43
C LEU A 443 -19.28 -6.43 -20.98
N ARG A 444 -20.42 -6.84 -20.41
CA ARG A 444 -20.47 -7.40 -19.04
C ARG A 444 -19.56 -8.61 -18.91
N LEU A 445 -19.60 -9.51 -19.89
CA LEU A 445 -18.78 -10.72 -19.85
C LEU A 445 -17.28 -10.39 -19.97
N ALA A 446 -16.89 -9.49 -20.87
CA ALA A 446 -15.50 -9.08 -21.04
C ALA A 446 -14.93 -8.45 -19.76
N VAL A 447 -15.70 -7.56 -19.12
CA VAL A 447 -15.32 -6.93 -17.85
C VAL A 447 -15.17 -7.96 -16.74
N ARG A 448 -16.11 -8.91 -16.62
CA ARG A 448 -16.01 -10.00 -15.63
C ARG A 448 -14.79 -10.87 -15.85
N ARG A 449 -14.52 -11.29 -17.09
CA ARG A 449 -13.35 -12.12 -17.43
C ARG A 449 -12.03 -11.42 -17.10
N LEU A 450 -11.92 -10.13 -17.43
CA LEU A 450 -10.75 -9.33 -17.09
C LEU A 450 -10.57 -9.23 -15.56
N HIS A 451 -11.64 -8.99 -14.81
CA HIS A 451 -11.59 -8.96 -13.34
C HIS A 451 -11.20 -10.32 -12.74
N GLU A 452 -11.81 -11.40 -13.21
CA GLU A 452 -11.50 -12.78 -12.79
C GLU A 452 -10.02 -13.11 -13.03
N SER A 453 -9.48 -12.76 -14.21
CA SER A 453 -8.06 -12.93 -14.53
C SER A 453 -7.16 -12.12 -13.59
N ALA A 454 -7.51 -10.86 -13.32
CA ALA A 454 -6.74 -10.00 -12.43
C ALA A 454 -6.69 -10.57 -10.99
N VAL A 455 -7.83 -11.04 -10.48
CA VAL A 455 -7.90 -11.67 -9.15
C VAL A 455 -7.10 -12.97 -9.08
N ALA A 456 -7.14 -13.81 -10.12
CA ALA A 456 -6.41 -15.08 -10.18
C ALA A 456 -4.88 -14.89 -10.08
N GLU A 457 -4.37 -13.71 -10.40
CA GLU A 457 -2.96 -13.36 -10.34
C GLU A 457 -2.61 -12.43 -9.17
N ASN A 458 -3.50 -12.26 -8.19
CA ASN A 458 -3.31 -11.32 -7.07
C ASN A 458 -3.05 -9.87 -7.52
N VAL A 459 -3.70 -9.43 -8.59
CA VAL A 459 -3.79 -7.99 -8.91
C VAL A 459 -4.79 -7.37 -7.94
N GLN A 460 -4.33 -6.37 -7.19
CA GLN A 460 -5.13 -5.68 -6.18
C GLN A 460 -5.67 -4.34 -6.67
N TYR A 461 -5.03 -3.76 -7.69
CA TYR A 461 -5.49 -2.54 -8.33
C TYR A 461 -5.25 -2.57 -9.83
N MET A 462 -6.20 -2.06 -10.62
CA MET A 462 -6.13 -2.03 -12.07
C MET A 462 -6.73 -0.75 -12.66
N GLU A 463 -6.08 -0.17 -13.65
CA GLU A 463 -6.60 0.94 -14.45
C GLU A 463 -6.88 0.46 -15.87
N VAL A 464 -8.17 0.23 -16.16
CA VAL A 464 -8.60 -0.34 -17.44
C VAL A 464 -8.88 0.76 -18.44
N ARG A 465 -8.22 0.69 -19.59
CA ARG A 465 -8.45 1.57 -20.73
C ARG A 465 -9.68 1.14 -21.53
N VAL A 466 -10.57 2.10 -21.74
CA VAL A 466 -11.85 1.90 -22.43
C VAL A 466 -12.05 3.04 -23.43
N SER A 467 -12.44 2.72 -24.67
CA SER A 467 -12.90 3.71 -25.65
C SER A 467 -14.41 3.53 -25.82
N PRO A 468 -15.24 4.22 -25.02
CA PRO A 468 -16.68 4.09 -25.09
C PRO A 468 -17.26 4.26 -26.50
N ALA A 469 -16.77 5.23 -27.28
CA ALA A 469 -17.29 5.49 -28.62
C ALA A 469 -17.07 4.31 -29.58
N ASN A 470 -16.04 3.48 -29.35
CA ASN A 470 -15.79 2.29 -30.16
C ASN A 470 -16.80 1.16 -29.95
N TYR A 471 -17.60 1.20 -28.87
CA TYR A 471 -18.58 0.17 -28.52
C TYR A 471 -20.04 0.57 -28.83
N THR A 472 -20.22 1.59 -29.68
CA THR A 472 -21.54 2.16 -30.00
C THR A 472 -22.12 1.72 -31.35
N ARG A 473 -21.36 0.97 -32.16
CA ARG A 473 -21.77 0.55 -33.52
C ARG A 473 -22.95 -0.43 -33.49
N GLY A 474 -23.15 -1.17 -32.39
CA GLY A 474 -24.29 -2.04 -32.15
C GLY A 474 -25.57 -1.34 -31.67
N GLY A 475 -25.58 0.00 -31.60
CA GLY A 475 -26.76 0.78 -31.20
C GLY A 475 -26.75 1.24 -29.73
N MET A 476 -25.76 0.84 -28.94
CA MET A 476 -25.54 1.42 -27.61
C MET A 476 -25.07 2.87 -27.73
N THR A 477 -25.51 3.72 -26.80
CA THR A 477 -24.92 5.07 -26.62
C THR A 477 -23.64 4.98 -25.79
N ILE A 478 -22.81 6.04 -25.82
CA ILE A 478 -21.65 6.16 -24.91
C ILE A 478 -22.08 5.99 -23.45
N LYS A 479 -23.24 6.56 -23.08
CA LYS A 479 -23.80 6.42 -21.74
C LYS A 479 -24.06 4.96 -21.39
N ASP A 480 -24.70 4.20 -22.29
CA ASP A 480 -25.00 2.79 -22.06
C ASP A 480 -23.72 1.98 -21.85
N VAL A 481 -22.70 2.22 -22.68
CA VAL A 481 -21.39 1.56 -22.57
C VAL A 481 -20.76 1.84 -21.19
N VAL A 482 -20.67 3.11 -20.80
CA VAL A 482 -20.04 3.52 -19.54
C VAL A 482 -20.79 2.96 -18.35
N THR A 483 -22.13 3.05 -18.35
CA THR A 483 -22.98 2.50 -17.30
C THR A 483 -22.80 0.98 -17.19
N VAL A 484 -22.83 0.24 -18.31
CA VAL A 484 -22.64 -1.21 -18.30
C VAL A 484 -21.28 -1.59 -17.71
N VAL A 485 -20.19 -0.92 -18.11
CA VAL A 485 -18.84 -1.22 -17.62
C VAL A 485 -18.73 -0.92 -16.12
N LEU A 486 -19.14 0.27 -15.67
CA LEU A 486 -19.06 0.66 -14.27
C LEU A 486 -19.94 -0.20 -13.36
N ASP A 487 -21.19 -0.47 -13.75
CA ASP A 487 -22.11 -1.31 -12.97
C ASP A 487 -21.60 -2.75 -12.87
N THR A 488 -20.99 -3.27 -13.94
CA THR A 488 -20.38 -4.61 -13.91
C THR A 488 -19.18 -4.66 -12.99
N LEU A 489 -18.27 -3.67 -13.07
CA LEU A 489 -17.15 -3.58 -12.15
C LEU A 489 -17.64 -3.47 -10.71
N LYS A 490 -18.66 -2.64 -10.45
CA LYS A 490 -19.29 -2.50 -9.13
C LYS A 490 -19.82 -3.84 -8.62
N ALA A 491 -20.51 -4.61 -9.47
CA ALA A 491 -21.03 -5.92 -9.14
C ALA A 491 -19.92 -6.97 -8.86
N CYS A 492 -18.74 -6.84 -9.50
CA CYS A 492 -17.60 -7.72 -9.25
C CYS A 492 -17.01 -7.60 -7.85
N TYR A 493 -17.19 -6.47 -7.14
CA TYR A 493 -16.66 -6.32 -5.77
C TYR A 493 -17.41 -7.13 -4.72
N GLY A 494 -18.63 -7.58 -4.99
CA GLY A 494 -19.45 -8.30 -4.00
C GLY A 494 -19.84 -7.45 -2.79
N GLU A 495 -20.46 -8.10 -1.81
CA GLU A 495 -20.87 -7.47 -0.54
C GLU A 495 -19.64 -7.21 0.38
N PRO A 496 -19.71 -6.22 1.28
CA PRO A 496 -18.65 -5.95 2.26
C PRO A 496 -18.22 -7.23 3.02
N GLY A 497 -16.93 -7.60 2.92
CA GLY A 497 -16.35 -8.75 3.63
C GLY A 497 -16.06 -9.99 2.77
N GLN A 498 -16.44 -10.01 1.49
CA GLN A 498 -16.01 -11.06 0.55
C GLN A 498 -14.56 -10.82 0.06
N LYS A 499 -13.83 -11.91 -0.24
CA LYS A 499 -12.42 -11.90 -0.69
C LYS A 499 -12.24 -11.49 -2.17
N THR A 500 -13.04 -10.58 -2.69
CA THR A 500 -12.89 -10.01 -4.05
C THR A 500 -11.94 -8.81 -3.95
N ARG A 501 -10.71 -8.95 -4.51
CA ARG A 501 -9.55 -8.11 -4.12
C ARG A 501 -9.02 -7.13 -5.16
N CYS A 502 -9.49 -7.14 -6.41
CA CYS A 502 -8.96 -6.26 -7.47
C CYS A 502 -9.79 -4.97 -7.62
N LYS A 503 -9.40 -3.89 -6.94
CA LYS A 503 -9.94 -2.54 -7.15
C LYS A 503 -9.65 -2.06 -8.57
N THR A 504 -10.62 -1.48 -9.25
CA THR A 504 -10.52 -1.12 -10.66
C THR A 504 -11.06 0.28 -10.90
N ASN A 505 -10.31 1.08 -11.66
CA ASN A 505 -10.75 2.36 -12.21
C ASN A 505 -10.64 2.34 -13.73
N LEU A 506 -11.30 3.30 -14.38
CA LEU A 506 -11.28 3.45 -15.83
C LEU A 506 -10.41 4.63 -16.26
N ILE A 507 -9.69 4.43 -17.36
CA ILE A 507 -9.07 5.49 -18.15
C ILE A 507 -9.78 5.50 -19.50
N PHE A 508 -10.33 6.63 -19.90
CA PHE A 508 -10.90 6.73 -21.25
C PHE A 508 -9.81 6.98 -22.27
N ILE A 509 -9.94 6.41 -23.45
CA ILE A 509 -8.89 6.45 -24.48
C ILE A 509 -9.45 6.95 -25.80
N ALA A 510 -8.70 7.83 -26.46
CA ALA A 510 -8.92 8.20 -27.84
C ALA A 510 -7.88 7.54 -28.75
N ALA A 511 -8.33 6.98 -29.87
CA ALA A 511 -7.45 6.55 -30.95
C ALA A 511 -6.99 7.77 -31.77
N ARG A 512 -5.68 7.99 -31.88
CA ARG A 512 -5.12 9.19 -32.54
C ARG A 512 -5.37 9.27 -34.04
N HIS A 513 -5.64 8.13 -34.69
CA HIS A 513 -6.02 8.04 -36.11
C HIS A 513 -7.54 8.18 -36.34
N ALA A 514 -8.34 8.31 -35.28
CA ALA A 514 -9.78 8.53 -35.41
C ALA A 514 -10.08 9.98 -35.84
N ASP A 515 -11.27 10.19 -36.39
CA ASP A 515 -11.77 11.52 -36.68
C ASP A 515 -11.75 12.40 -35.44
N LEU A 516 -11.36 13.67 -35.61
CA LEU A 516 -11.26 14.63 -34.50
C LEU A 516 -12.60 14.82 -33.74
N SER A 517 -13.73 14.57 -34.40
CA SER A 517 -15.06 14.55 -33.78
C SER A 517 -15.21 13.39 -32.78
N ARG A 518 -14.71 12.19 -33.10
CA ARG A 518 -14.69 11.04 -32.18
C ARG A 518 -13.79 11.31 -30.98
N ILE A 519 -12.62 11.90 -31.20
CA ILE A 519 -11.73 12.31 -30.10
C ILE A 519 -12.44 13.30 -29.17
N SER A 520 -13.15 14.27 -29.75
CA SER A 520 -13.94 15.24 -28.96
C SER A 520 -15.06 14.57 -28.15
N GLN A 521 -15.71 13.54 -28.71
CA GLN A 521 -16.74 12.76 -28.00
C GLN A 521 -16.15 11.99 -26.81
N GLU A 522 -15.00 11.35 -26.99
CA GLU A 522 -14.32 10.62 -25.90
C GLU A 522 -13.86 11.58 -24.80
N VAL A 523 -13.30 12.74 -25.17
CA VAL A 523 -12.93 13.78 -24.20
C VAL A 523 -14.15 14.27 -23.42
N ALA A 524 -15.26 14.57 -24.11
CA ALA A 524 -16.48 15.02 -23.46
C ALA A 524 -17.04 13.94 -22.51
N ALA A 525 -17.02 12.67 -22.92
CA ALA A 525 -17.42 11.55 -22.08
C ALA A 525 -16.54 11.44 -20.83
N ALA A 526 -15.22 11.54 -20.99
CA ALA A 526 -14.29 11.47 -19.86
C ALA A 526 -14.52 12.59 -18.85
N VAL A 527 -14.80 13.81 -19.31
CA VAL A 527 -15.16 14.93 -18.44
C VAL A 527 -16.49 14.69 -17.71
N VAL A 528 -17.51 14.17 -18.41
CA VAL A 528 -18.84 13.94 -17.84
C VAL A 528 -18.83 12.83 -16.79
N TYR A 529 -18.04 11.77 -17.01
CA TYR A 529 -17.99 10.59 -16.15
C TYR A 529 -16.79 10.60 -15.19
N ALA A 530 -15.99 11.68 -15.20
CA ALA A 530 -14.94 11.94 -14.25
C ALA A 530 -15.48 11.79 -12.82
N GLY A 531 -14.83 10.95 -12.02
CA GLY A 531 -15.18 10.78 -10.62
C GLY A 531 -13.94 10.71 -9.76
N ASN A 532 -14.05 11.17 -8.52
CA ASN A 532 -13.02 10.94 -7.52
C ASN A 532 -13.24 9.56 -6.92
N SER A 533 -12.18 8.76 -6.82
CA SER A 533 -12.29 7.51 -6.06
C SER A 533 -12.67 7.82 -4.61
N PRO A 534 -13.54 7.00 -3.98
CA PRO A 534 -14.02 7.22 -2.62
C PRO A 534 -12.89 7.41 -1.60
N ASP A 535 -13.15 8.16 -0.52
CA ASP A 535 -12.20 8.37 0.58
C ASP A 535 -11.78 7.04 1.26
N ALA A 536 -10.59 7.03 1.86
CA ALA A 536 -10.09 5.87 2.60
C ALA A 536 -11.09 5.42 3.69
N GLY A 537 -11.45 4.14 3.68
CA GLY A 537 -12.40 3.54 4.63
C GLY A 537 -13.86 3.50 4.15
N SER A 538 -14.19 4.12 3.01
CA SER A 538 -15.51 3.99 2.39
C SER A 538 -15.58 2.81 1.39
N GLN A 539 -16.80 2.43 0.99
CA GLN A 539 -17.00 1.37 0.01
C GLN A 539 -16.38 1.80 -1.32
N TYR A 540 -15.52 0.95 -1.89
CA TYR A 540 -14.84 1.25 -3.14
C TYR A 540 -15.85 1.26 -4.30
N GLU A 541 -15.88 2.36 -5.05
CA GLU A 541 -16.68 2.50 -6.27
C GLU A 541 -15.75 2.84 -7.45
N PRO A 542 -15.83 2.09 -8.57
CA PRO A 542 -15.11 2.41 -9.79
C PRO A 542 -15.51 3.78 -10.33
N CYS A 543 -14.55 4.52 -10.85
CA CYS A 543 -14.80 5.76 -11.56
C CYS A 543 -13.85 5.94 -12.74
N VAL A 544 -14.12 6.96 -13.56
CA VAL A 544 -13.18 7.42 -14.60
C VAL A 544 -12.19 8.38 -13.93
N VAL A 545 -10.91 8.00 -13.92
CA VAL A 545 -9.85 8.76 -13.23
C VAL A 545 -8.93 9.52 -14.18
N GLY A 546 -8.92 9.16 -15.45
CA GLY A 546 -7.99 9.77 -16.40
C GLY A 546 -8.35 9.56 -17.87
N PHE A 547 -7.48 10.10 -18.72
CA PHE A 547 -7.58 10.01 -20.16
C PHE A 547 -6.26 9.60 -20.80
N ASP A 548 -6.35 8.90 -21.93
CA ASP A 548 -5.23 8.43 -22.73
C ASP A 548 -5.39 8.70 -24.23
N LEU A 549 -4.25 8.80 -24.92
CA LEU A 549 -4.14 8.89 -26.37
C LEU A 549 -3.28 7.74 -26.89
N ALA A 550 -3.86 6.86 -27.70
CA ALA A 550 -3.18 5.66 -28.20
C ALA A 550 -3.40 5.42 -29.70
N GLY A 551 -2.89 4.30 -30.19
CA GLY A 551 -2.84 3.95 -31.61
C GLY A 551 -1.52 4.36 -32.26
N GLU A 552 -1.37 4.03 -33.55
CA GLU A 552 -0.12 4.14 -34.31
C GLU A 552 0.52 5.52 -34.24
N GLU A 553 1.74 5.59 -33.70
CA GLU A 553 2.49 6.84 -33.57
C GLU A 553 3.14 7.22 -34.90
N SER A 554 3.02 8.49 -35.27
CA SER A 554 3.72 9.05 -36.42
C SER A 554 3.86 10.55 -36.24
N LYS A 555 4.72 11.18 -37.04
CA LYS A 555 4.87 12.64 -37.08
C LYS A 555 3.53 13.37 -37.30
N GLU A 556 2.60 12.78 -38.04
CA GLU A 556 1.28 13.36 -38.30
C GLU A 556 0.33 13.26 -37.10
N PHE A 557 0.49 12.23 -36.26
CA PHE A 557 -0.36 11.94 -35.11
C PHE A 557 0.38 12.17 -33.78
N ARG A 558 1.31 13.14 -33.74
CA ARG A 558 2.00 13.46 -32.49
C ARG A 558 1.09 14.20 -31.50
N PRO A 559 1.38 14.08 -30.18
CA PRO A 559 0.54 14.65 -29.13
C PRO A 559 0.18 16.13 -29.29
N ALA A 560 1.08 16.99 -29.78
CA ALA A 560 0.82 18.43 -29.91
C ALA A 560 -0.44 18.74 -30.74
N ARG A 561 -0.74 17.91 -31.75
CA ARG A 561 -1.93 18.05 -32.61
C ARG A 561 -3.25 18.03 -31.83
N PHE A 562 -3.29 17.31 -30.71
CA PHE A 562 -4.52 17.08 -29.95
C PHE A 562 -4.71 18.07 -28.80
N ARG A 563 -3.76 18.99 -28.60
CA ARG A 563 -3.74 19.90 -27.45
C ARG A 563 -5.04 20.65 -27.23
N THR A 564 -5.62 21.24 -28.28
CA THR A 564 -6.86 22.02 -28.19
C THR A 564 -8.06 21.15 -27.77
N TYR A 565 -8.08 19.89 -28.18
CA TYR A 565 -9.11 18.92 -27.81
C TYR A 565 -8.96 18.45 -26.36
N PHE A 566 -7.75 18.45 -25.80
CA PHE A 566 -7.49 18.03 -24.43
C PHE A 566 -7.75 19.14 -23.39
N LEU A 567 -7.92 20.40 -23.81
CA LEU A 567 -8.20 21.52 -22.88
C LEU A 567 -9.34 21.28 -21.88
N PRO A 568 -10.47 20.64 -22.25
CA PRO A 568 -11.51 20.30 -21.28
C PRO A 568 -11.05 19.34 -20.18
N LEU A 569 -10.17 18.38 -20.48
CA LEU A 569 -9.62 17.45 -19.49
C LEU A 569 -8.78 18.21 -18.46
N PHE A 570 -7.89 19.09 -18.93
CA PHE A 570 -7.03 19.90 -18.05
C PHE A 570 -7.86 20.81 -17.14
N ARG A 571 -8.91 21.44 -17.68
CA ARG A 571 -9.80 22.32 -16.90
C ARG A 571 -10.58 21.58 -15.82
N ASN A 572 -10.78 20.27 -15.97
CA ASN A 572 -11.45 19.42 -14.99
C ASN A 572 -10.45 18.61 -14.15
N CYS A 573 -9.15 18.92 -14.22
CA CYS A 573 -8.10 18.27 -13.44
C CYS A 573 -8.07 16.74 -13.60
N LEU A 574 -8.45 16.23 -14.78
CA LEU A 574 -8.40 14.80 -15.05
C LEU A 574 -6.95 14.34 -15.23
N HIS A 575 -6.60 13.16 -14.72
CA HIS A 575 -5.27 12.62 -14.89
C HIS A 575 -5.00 12.28 -16.36
N ILE A 576 -3.74 12.43 -16.78
CA ILE A 576 -3.34 12.22 -18.18
C ILE A 576 -2.21 11.19 -18.26
N THR A 577 -2.43 10.14 -19.04
CA THR A 577 -1.38 9.25 -19.52
C THR A 577 -1.39 9.29 -21.05
N ILE A 578 -0.27 9.05 -21.74
CA ILE A 578 -0.21 9.11 -23.21
C ILE A 578 0.69 7.99 -23.70
N HIS A 579 0.26 7.18 -24.68
CA HIS A 579 1.19 6.31 -25.40
C HIS A 579 2.17 7.18 -26.19
N ALA A 580 3.46 7.05 -25.89
CA ALA A 580 4.48 7.79 -26.61
C ALA A 580 5.83 7.08 -26.56
N GLY A 581 6.56 7.14 -27.66
CA GLY A 581 7.90 6.57 -27.79
C GLY A 581 7.87 5.05 -27.92
N GLU A 582 6.76 4.47 -28.37
CA GLU A 582 6.68 3.06 -28.75
C GLU A 582 7.16 2.82 -30.19
N THR A 583 6.63 3.62 -31.13
CA THR A 583 6.89 3.49 -32.57
C THR A 583 7.39 4.78 -33.25
N ASP A 584 7.16 5.94 -32.64
CA ASP A 584 7.78 7.22 -33.02
C ASP A 584 9.01 7.49 -32.12
N THR A 585 9.74 8.55 -32.46
CA THR A 585 10.95 8.98 -31.77
C THR A 585 10.64 9.66 -30.42
N HIS A 586 11.66 9.98 -29.62
CA HIS A 586 11.52 10.59 -28.30
C HIS A 586 10.76 11.94 -28.31
N GLU A 587 10.63 12.59 -29.46
CA GLU A 587 9.81 13.78 -29.69
C GLU A 587 8.34 13.54 -29.36
N SER A 588 7.78 12.34 -29.59
CA SER A 588 6.40 12.07 -29.17
C SER A 588 6.28 12.06 -27.64
N VAL A 589 7.30 11.55 -26.93
CA VAL A 589 7.38 11.62 -25.46
C VAL A 589 7.50 13.06 -24.98
N TRP A 590 8.33 13.87 -25.65
CA TRP A 590 8.46 15.29 -25.34
C TRP A 590 7.11 16.01 -25.49
N GLU A 591 6.42 15.84 -26.61
CA GLU A 591 5.11 16.49 -26.85
C GLU A 591 4.04 15.97 -25.88
N ALA A 592 4.03 14.68 -25.55
CA ALA A 592 3.10 14.13 -24.55
C ALA A 592 3.23 14.87 -23.20
N ILE A 593 4.46 15.13 -22.77
CA ILE A 593 4.73 15.78 -21.48
C ILE A 593 4.44 17.29 -21.54
N TYR A 594 4.93 17.99 -22.57
CA TYR A 594 4.89 19.45 -22.60
C TYR A 594 3.60 20.02 -23.20
N GLU A 595 3.01 19.35 -24.18
CA GLU A 595 1.80 19.82 -24.87
C GLU A 595 0.52 19.24 -24.27
N LEU A 596 0.57 17.99 -23.83
CA LEU A 596 -0.57 17.29 -23.24
C LEU A 596 -0.48 17.10 -21.72
N HIS A 597 0.58 17.58 -21.07
CA HIS A 597 0.75 17.52 -19.61
C HIS A 597 0.65 16.10 -19.03
N ALA A 598 1.14 15.10 -19.78
CA ALA A 598 1.12 13.71 -19.35
C ALA A 598 1.86 13.50 -18.01
N GLU A 599 1.18 12.89 -17.05
CA GLU A 599 1.73 12.46 -15.76
C GLU A 599 2.40 11.09 -15.87
N ARG A 600 1.94 10.28 -16.83
CA ARG A 600 2.53 8.99 -17.18
C ARG A 600 2.65 8.83 -18.70
N ILE A 601 3.61 8.01 -19.13
CA ILE A 601 3.84 7.69 -20.53
C ILE A 601 3.68 6.18 -20.72
N GLY A 602 2.78 5.79 -21.62
CA GLY A 602 2.71 4.42 -22.12
C GLY A 602 3.94 4.09 -22.96
N HIS A 603 4.65 3.02 -22.62
CA HIS A 603 5.87 2.51 -23.27
C HIS A 603 7.14 3.35 -23.04
N GLY A 604 7.31 4.50 -23.72
CA GLY A 604 8.51 5.35 -23.55
C GLY A 604 9.84 4.68 -23.93
N ILE A 605 9.84 3.73 -24.86
CA ILE A 605 11.04 2.94 -25.22
C ILE A 605 12.15 3.81 -25.80
N THR A 606 11.80 4.80 -26.62
CA THR A 606 12.77 5.67 -27.30
C THR A 606 13.32 6.79 -26.41
N LEU A 607 12.85 6.94 -25.16
CA LEU A 607 13.32 7.97 -24.22
C LEU A 607 14.83 7.89 -23.96
N ARG A 608 15.41 6.68 -23.92
CA ARG A 608 16.84 6.43 -23.76
C ARG A 608 17.72 7.07 -24.85
N ASP A 609 17.14 7.38 -26.00
CA ASP A 609 17.85 7.98 -27.12
C ASP A 609 18.04 9.50 -26.92
N GLU A 610 17.39 10.11 -25.91
CA GLU A 610 17.51 11.54 -25.59
C GLU A 610 17.82 11.77 -24.09
N PRO A 611 19.11 11.81 -23.71
CA PRO A 611 19.53 11.94 -22.32
C PRO A 611 19.03 13.20 -21.60
N GLY A 612 18.81 14.30 -22.34
CA GLY A 612 18.24 15.52 -21.78
C GLY A 612 16.81 15.32 -21.30
N LEU A 613 15.98 14.71 -22.15
CA LEU A 613 14.59 14.39 -21.83
C LEU A 613 14.50 13.33 -20.72
N LEU A 614 15.35 12.30 -20.75
CA LEU A 614 15.41 11.26 -19.73
C LEU A 614 15.65 11.83 -18.33
N ARG A 615 16.63 12.75 -18.18
CA ARG A 615 16.88 13.43 -16.90
C ARG A 615 15.67 14.23 -16.43
N MET A 616 14.98 14.89 -17.35
CA MET A 616 13.77 15.65 -17.02
C MET A 616 12.63 14.74 -16.55
N VAL A 617 12.38 13.63 -17.25
CA VAL A 617 11.38 12.61 -16.87
C VAL A 617 11.68 12.08 -15.46
N ARG A 618 12.95 11.75 -15.18
CA ARG A 618 13.41 11.35 -13.86
C ARG A 618 13.14 12.42 -12.80
N ASP A 619 13.59 13.64 -13.02
CA ASP A 619 13.54 14.71 -12.01
C ASP A 619 12.09 15.15 -11.72
N ARG A 620 11.20 15.04 -12.71
CA ARG A 620 9.75 15.28 -12.54
C ARG A 620 8.97 14.06 -12.08
N GLN A 621 9.62 12.90 -11.95
CA GLN A 621 8.99 11.64 -11.54
C GLN A 621 7.80 11.23 -12.43
N ILE A 622 7.87 11.54 -13.73
CA ILE A 622 6.86 11.11 -14.71
C ILE A 622 7.02 9.59 -14.89
N ALA A 623 5.94 8.83 -14.68
CA ALA A 623 6.03 7.38 -14.69
C ALA A 623 6.01 6.80 -16.11
N LEU A 624 6.80 5.77 -16.37
CA LEU A 624 6.76 5.02 -17.62
C LEU A 624 6.06 3.68 -17.41
N GLU A 625 4.97 3.47 -18.12
CA GLU A 625 4.19 2.24 -18.10
C GLU A 625 4.77 1.27 -19.13
N MET A 626 5.69 0.41 -18.68
CA MET A 626 6.45 -0.50 -19.55
C MET A 626 5.64 -1.78 -19.79
N CYS A 627 5.60 -2.27 -21.04
CA CYS A 627 4.80 -3.43 -21.45
C CYS A 627 5.68 -4.47 -22.17
N PRO A 628 6.53 -5.23 -21.43
CA PRO A 628 7.60 -6.06 -21.98
C PRO A 628 7.18 -6.97 -23.13
N THR A 629 6.08 -7.70 -23.02
CA THR A 629 5.66 -8.65 -24.06
C THR A 629 5.18 -7.92 -25.31
N SER A 630 4.30 -6.93 -25.14
CA SER A 630 3.79 -6.10 -26.25
C SER A 630 4.93 -5.40 -26.99
N ASN A 631 5.87 -4.80 -26.26
CA ASN A 631 7.01 -4.09 -26.84
C ASN A 631 8.00 -5.03 -27.57
N THR A 632 8.13 -6.27 -27.14
CA THR A 632 8.88 -7.31 -27.87
C THR A 632 8.11 -7.83 -29.09
N GLN A 633 6.78 -7.79 -29.06
CA GLN A 633 5.90 -8.17 -30.17
C GLN A 633 5.86 -7.12 -31.29
N THR A 634 5.80 -5.84 -30.94
CA THR A 634 5.76 -4.70 -31.88
C THR A 634 7.15 -4.21 -32.27
N GLY A 635 8.15 -4.42 -31.41
CA GLY A 635 9.56 -4.17 -31.66
C GLY A 635 10.38 -5.46 -31.62
N TRP A 636 11.61 -5.39 -31.11
CA TRP A 636 12.42 -6.58 -30.89
C TRP A 636 13.34 -6.38 -29.70
N PHE A 637 13.24 -7.27 -28.72
CA PHE A 637 14.17 -7.36 -27.60
C PHE A 637 14.66 -8.81 -27.42
N PRO A 638 15.97 -9.00 -27.16
CA PRO A 638 16.57 -10.31 -26.95
C PRO A 638 16.08 -10.95 -25.65
N ASP A 639 15.93 -12.26 -25.65
CA ASP A 639 15.67 -13.07 -24.47
C ASP A 639 17.00 -13.58 -23.89
N PHE A 640 17.52 -12.89 -22.88
CA PHE A 640 18.78 -13.22 -22.23
C PHE A 640 18.72 -14.48 -21.35
N SER A 641 17.54 -15.11 -21.17
CA SER A 641 17.46 -16.46 -20.60
C SER A 641 17.92 -17.54 -21.59
N LYS A 642 18.09 -17.17 -22.87
CA LYS A 642 18.58 -18.04 -23.93
C LYS A 642 19.96 -17.58 -24.38
N ARG A 643 20.96 -18.46 -24.20
CA ARG A 643 22.37 -18.24 -24.58
C ARG A 643 22.58 -17.67 -25.97
N GLU A 644 21.73 -18.08 -26.92
CA GLU A 644 21.88 -17.75 -28.34
C GLU A 644 21.40 -16.33 -28.70
N GLU A 645 20.60 -15.67 -27.85
CA GLU A 645 20.02 -14.34 -28.15
C GLU A 645 20.85 -13.17 -27.55
N GLY A 646 21.79 -13.46 -26.62
CA GLY A 646 22.51 -12.47 -25.79
C GLY A 646 23.87 -11.96 -26.30
N GLY A 647 24.05 -11.73 -27.60
CA GLY A 647 25.34 -11.29 -28.16
C GLY A 647 25.72 -9.82 -27.89
N GLU A 648 26.97 -9.42 -28.17
CA GLU A 648 27.52 -8.06 -27.91
C GLU A 648 26.72 -6.90 -28.54
N LYS A 649 25.94 -7.17 -29.59
CA LYS A 649 25.10 -6.17 -30.28
C LYS A 649 23.65 -6.16 -29.82
N ALA A 650 23.25 -7.06 -28.92
CA ALA A 650 21.89 -7.20 -28.46
C ALA A 650 21.55 -6.05 -27.50
N ARG A 651 20.55 -5.23 -27.87
CA ARG A 651 20.13 -4.09 -27.05
C ARG A 651 19.10 -4.56 -26.02
N PRO A 652 19.37 -4.47 -24.70
CA PRO A 652 18.40 -4.86 -23.68
C PRO A 652 17.16 -3.99 -23.68
N TYR A 653 16.06 -4.55 -23.16
CA TYR A 653 14.86 -3.81 -22.86
C TYR A 653 15.14 -2.72 -21.81
N PRO A 654 14.70 -1.46 -22.00
CA PRO A 654 15.20 -0.35 -21.20
C PRO A 654 14.65 -0.26 -19.78
N LEU A 655 13.70 -1.12 -19.38
CA LEU A 655 13.09 -1.11 -18.04
C LEU A 655 14.13 -0.98 -16.91
N MET A 656 15.12 -1.88 -16.87
CA MET A 656 16.12 -1.88 -15.79
C MET A 656 17.18 -0.79 -15.95
N GLU A 657 17.41 -0.29 -17.16
CA GLU A 657 18.23 0.90 -17.39
C GLU A 657 17.54 2.12 -16.77
N TYR A 658 16.28 2.36 -17.13
CA TYR A 658 15.46 3.44 -16.59
C TYR A 658 15.33 3.35 -15.07
N PHE A 659 15.04 2.14 -14.56
CA PHE A 659 14.94 1.90 -13.13
C PHE A 659 16.25 2.27 -12.41
N ARG A 660 17.42 1.84 -12.89
CA ARG A 660 18.72 2.15 -12.26
C ARG A 660 19.12 3.62 -12.39
N GLU A 661 18.67 4.30 -13.44
CA GLU A 661 18.88 5.75 -13.62
C GLU A 661 18.01 6.61 -12.67
N GLY A 662 17.05 5.99 -11.97
CA GLY A 662 16.18 6.66 -11.01
C GLY A 662 14.82 7.05 -11.58
N LEU A 663 14.45 6.58 -12.78
CA LEU A 663 13.14 6.83 -13.35
C LEU A 663 12.08 5.96 -12.67
N THR A 664 10.88 6.51 -12.58
CA THR A 664 9.71 5.77 -12.12
C THR A 664 9.19 4.90 -13.27
N VAL A 665 9.26 3.58 -13.13
CA VAL A 665 8.80 2.63 -14.14
C VAL A 665 7.83 1.62 -13.52
N THR A 666 6.83 1.20 -14.29
CA THR A 666 5.88 0.14 -13.90
C THR A 666 5.87 -0.96 -14.96
N VAL A 667 5.48 -2.18 -14.59
CA VAL A 667 5.34 -3.32 -15.49
C VAL A 667 3.86 -3.61 -15.67
N ASN A 668 3.38 -3.70 -16.92
CA ASN A 668 1.95 -3.75 -17.24
C ASN A 668 1.68 -4.66 -18.44
N THR A 669 0.42 -5.05 -18.63
CA THR A 669 0.05 -6.08 -19.61
C THR A 669 -0.26 -5.58 -21.02
N ASP A 670 -0.58 -4.29 -21.17
CA ASP A 670 -1.11 -3.69 -22.39
C ASP A 670 -2.34 -4.43 -22.91
N ASN A 671 -2.17 -5.42 -23.79
CA ASN A 671 -3.25 -6.22 -24.34
C ASN A 671 -3.08 -7.70 -23.97
N ARG A 672 -3.60 -8.13 -22.82
CA ARG A 672 -3.46 -9.50 -22.27
C ARG A 672 -3.77 -10.61 -23.29
N GLY A 673 -4.89 -10.48 -23.98
CA GLY A 673 -5.38 -11.45 -24.96
C GLY A 673 -4.51 -11.50 -26.20
N ILE A 674 -4.18 -10.33 -26.78
CA ILE A 674 -3.34 -10.21 -27.97
C ILE A 674 -1.92 -10.71 -27.66
N SER A 675 -1.34 -10.21 -26.56
CA SER A 675 0.02 -10.53 -26.14
C SER A 675 0.17 -11.95 -25.61
N ARG A 676 -0.94 -12.65 -25.34
CA ARG A 676 -0.98 -13.99 -24.74
C ARG A 676 -0.21 -14.02 -23.41
N THR A 677 -0.44 -12.99 -22.60
CA THR A 677 0.29 -12.74 -21.37
C THR A 677 -0.66 -12.45 -20.21
N ASP A 678 -0.07 -12.46 -19.03
CA ASP A 678 -0.70 -12.15 -17.76
C ASP A 678 0.28 -11.26 -16.98
N LEU A 679 -0.15 -10.55 -15.94
CA LEU A 679 0.72 -9.56 -15.30
C LEU A 679 1.94 -10.23 -14.66
N SER A 680 1.78 -11.45 -14.13
CA SER A 680 2.88 -12.21 -13.55
C SER A 680 3.91 -12.58 -14.62
N ARG A 681 3.46 -12.98 -15.81
CA ARG A 681 4.34 -13.22 -16.97
C ARG A 681 5.05 -11.97 -17.44
N GLU A 682 4.45 -10.78 -17.37
CA GLU A 682 5.14 -9.55 -17.75
C GLU A 682 6.39 -9.30 -16.88
N TYR A 683 6.32 -9.56 -15.57
CA TYR A 683 7.50 -9.47 -14.70
C TYR A 683 8.58 -10.51 -15.07
N LEU A 684 8.17 -11.73 -15.43
CA LEU A 684 9.12 -12.75 -15.89
C LEU A 684 9.73 -12.39 -17.25
N THR A 685 8.93 -11.89 -18.20
CA THR A 685 9.39 -11.42 -19.51
C THR A 685 10.35 -10.23 -19.36
N ALA A 686 10.05 -9.29 -18.46
CA ALA A 686 10.98 -8.22 -18.11
C ALA A 686 12.32 -8.76 -17.60
N ALA A 687 12.29 -9.82 -16.79
CA ALA A 687 13.48 -10.46 -16.28
C ALA A 687 14.28 -11.15 -17.40
N HIS A 688 13.61 -11.89 -18.29
CA HIS A 688 14.21 -12.49 -19.49
C HIS A 688 14.83 -11.44 -20.41
N HIS A 689 14.25 -10.24 -20.53
CA HIS A 689 14.81 -9.16 -21.35
C HIS A 689 15.91 -8.34 -20.66
N THR A 690 16.32 -8.75 -19.45
CA THR A 690 17.41 -8.11 -18.68
C THR A 690 18.62 -9.05 -18.63
N PRO A 691 19.82 -8.59 -19.05
CA PRO A 691 21.05 -9.36 -18.90
C PRO A 691 21.27 -9.78 -17.44
N GLY A 692 21.40 -11.08 -17.21
CA GLY A 692 21.57 -11.66 -15.86
C GLY A 692 20.30 -11.71 -15.00
N GLY A 693 19.13 -11.41 -15.57
CA GLY A 693 17.86 -11.42 -14.85
C GLY A 693 17.63 -10.20 -13.95
N ILE A 694 16.52 -10.22 -13.20
CA ILE A 694 16.14 -9.18 -12.23
C ILE A 694 16.12 -9.77 -10.83
N SER A 695 16.67 -9.07 -9.84
CA SER A 695 16.68 -9.56 -8.46
C SER A 695 15.27 -9.60 -7.88
N ARG A 696 14.98 -10.54 -6.97
CA ARG A 696 13.71 -10.53 -6.22
C ARG A 696 13.47 -9.20 -5.51
N TRP A 697 14.54 -8.59 -5.00
CA TRP A 697 14.52 -7.24 -4.43
C TRP A 697 14.00 -6.18 -5.42
N ASP A 698 14.56 -6.14 -6.63
CA ASP A 698 14.16 -5.19 -7.66
C ASP A 698 12.72 -5.45 -8.16
N ILE A 699 12.31 -6.73 -8.27
CA ILE A 699 10.92 -7.08 -8.58
C ILE A 699 9.95 -6.48 -7.55
N LEU A 700 10.25 -6.58 -6.25
CA LEU A 700 9.40 -5.99 -5.20
C LEU A 700 9.31 -4.45 -5.32
N ASN A 701 10.38 -3.78 -5.73
CA ASN A 701 10.37 -2.34 -5.97
C ASN A 701 9.60 -1.95 -7.24
N LEU A 702 9.66 -2.76 -8.30
CA LEU A 702 8.84 -2.58 -9.50
C LEU A 702 7.35 -2.78 -9.18
N VAL A 703 7.01 -3.79 -8.38
CA VAL A 703 5.64 -4.03 -7.87
C VAL A 703 5.11 -2.81 -7.12
N LYS A 704 5.92 -2.23 -6.23
CA LYS A 704 5.56 -1.00 -5.50
C LYS A 704 5.34 0.19 -6.43
N SER A 705 6.17 0.31 -7.46
CA SER A 705 6.05 1.40 -8.43
C SER A 705 4.68 1.39 -9.10
N GLY A 706 4.10 0.21 -9.36
CA GLY A 706 2.71 0.06 -9.81
C GLY A 706 1.70 0.75 -8.89
N PHE A 707 1.73 0.49 -7.58
CA PHE A 707 0.81 1.14 -6.63
C PHE A 707 1.06 2.64 -6.48
N LYS A 708 2.33 3.06 -6.43
CA LYS A 708 2.72 4.47 -6.26
C LYS A 708 2.22 5.35 -7.42
N CYS A 709 2.23 4.81 -8.63
CA CYS A 709 1.87 5.53 -9.85
C CYS A 709 0.37 5.50 -10.18
N ALA A 710 -0.44 4.80 -9.39
CA ALA A 710 -1.88 4.77 -9.55
C ALA A 710 -2.50 6.17 -9.50
N PHE A 711 -3.46 6.45 -10.37
CA PHE A 711 -4.35 7.62 -10.33
C PHE A 711 -5.42 7.42 -9.27
N LEU A 712 -4.97 7.48 -8.02
CA LEU A 712 -5.78 7.36 -6.81
C LEU A 712 -5.52 8.55 -5.89
N PRO A 713 -6.55 8.99 -5.13
CA PRO A 713 -6.36 9.93 -4.04
C PRO A 713 -5.30 9.43 -3.06
N PHE A 714 -4.53 10.35 -2.49
CA PHE A 714 -3.39 10.05 -1.62
C PHE A 714 -3.72 9.04 -0.51
N GLY A 715 -4.81 9.25 0.25
CA GLY A 715 -5.18 8.34 1.35
C GLY A 715 -5.56 6.92 0.90
N VAL A 716 -6.22 6.79 -0.25
CA VAL A 716 -6.60 5.48 -0.82
C VAL A 716 -5.38 4.73 -1.32
N LYS A 717 -4.46 5.47 -1.95
CA LYS A 717 -3.19 4.94 -2.43
C LYS A 717 -2.31 4.45 -1.28
N GLU A 718 -2.18 5.23 -0.21
CA GLU A 718 -1.43 4.84 0.99
C GLU A 718 -2.03 3.61 1.69
N ASP A 719 -3.37 3.50 1.78
CA ASP A 719 -4.04 2.30 2.31
C ASP A 719 -3.76 1.06 1.46
N LEU A 720 -3.87 1.18 0.13
CA LEU A 720 -3.57 0.08 -0.79
C LEU A 720 -2.11 -0.35 -0.70
N LEU A 721 -1.20 0.62 -0.69
CA LEU A 721 0.23 0.36 -0.56
C LEU A 721 0.54 -0.29 0.78
N GLY A 722 -0.03 0.20 1.89
CA GLY A 722 0.14 -0.40 3.22
C GLY A 722 -0.36 -1.85 3.30
N LYS A 723 -1.48 -2.17 2.63
CA LYS A 723 -1.99 -3.55 2.53
C LYS A 723 -1.08 -4.45 1.72
N ALA A 724 -0.62 -3.98 0.56
CA ALA A 724 0.35 -4.71 -0.26
C ALA A 724 1.67 -4.93 0.50
N ASP A 725 2.12 -3.93 1.25
CA ASP A 725 3.31 -3.99 2.10
C ASP A 725 3.19 -5.10 3.16
N LEU A 726 2.07 -5.14 3.89
CA LEU A 726 1.80 -6.17 4.90
C LEU A 726 1.71 -7.58 4.29
N GLU A 727 1.10 -7.71 3.11
CA GLU A 727 0.98 -8.99 2.42
C GLU A 727 2.34 -9.52 1.95
N ILE A 728 3.18 -8.66 1.37
CA ILE A 728 4.56 -8.99 1.00
C ILE A 728 5.36 -9.42 2.24
N LEU A 729 5.26 -8.69 3.35
CA LEU A 729 5.92 -9.08 4.60
C LEU A 729 5.43 -10.44 5.12
N GLY A 730 4.13 -10.70 5.03
CA GLY A 730 3.54 -11.99 5.39
C GLY A 730 4.12 -13.14 4.56
N LEU A 731 4.16 -12.98 3.24
CA LEU A 731 4.74 -13.93 2.29
C LEU A 731 6.22 -14.21 2.58
N LEU A 732 6.99 -13.17 2.90
CA LEU A 732 8.42 -13.29 3.17
C LEU A 732 8.75 -13.89 4.54
N SER A 733 7.88 -13.67 5.55
CA SER A 733 8.12 -14.09 6.94
C SER A 733 7.74 -15.55 7.22
N HIS A 734 6.78 -16.12 6.49
CA HIS A 734 6.27 -17.48 6.75
C HIS A 734 7.06 -18.59 6.05
N GLY A 735 8.10 -18.24 5.28
CA GLY A 735 8.88 -19.18 4.47
C GLY A 735 8.06 -19.74 3.30
N GLU A 736 8.66 -19.77 2.11
CA GLU A 736 8.11 -20.55 1.00
C GLU A 736 8.04 -22.02 1.45
N SER A 737 6.84 -22.49 1.84
CA SER A 737 6.55 -23.90 2.10
C SER A 737 6.06 -24.59 0.85
#